data_AF-A0A6I0EBY1-F1
#
_entry.id   AF-A0A6I0EBY1-F1
#
_cell.length_a   1.000
_cell.length_b   1.000
_cell.length_c   1.000
_cell.angle_alpha   90.00
_cell.angle_beta   90.00
_cell.angle_gamma   90.00
#
_symmetry.space_group_name_H-M   'P 1'
#
loop_
_entity.id
_entity.type
_entity.pdbx_description
1 polymer ?
#
loop_
_entity_poly.entity_id
_entity_poly.type
_entity_poly.pdbx_seq_one_letter_code
_entity_poly.pdbx_strand_id
1 'polypeptide(L)'
;MNSQPQSYRAAQYVRMSTEHQQYSTANQKRAIGDYAAACGIEIVVTYEDLGKSGLTLAGRPALCQLIADVVSGERPFEIVLVYDVSRWGRFQDADESAHLEYLCKLAGVRVEYCAEPFSNDGSPFASICKVVKRALAAEYSRELSTKVYAGKRRLVELGFRQGGCPGYGLRRCLIDASGERKGLLARGECKSVATDRIILVPGPPEEIAVVQRIYEDYVHNDMGTWSIAHALNLDGIRSESGGRWSEAVVKRILTSEKYVGDSVWGRQSCKLKTEHRNTDPSTWVRYRGAFEPIVSRELFEKAQKVRAKRARRVSDHDVVRRLRRIHAEHGEITTRLIKEDGYLGSGAIRQRFGSLVRAYADAGFSPSRDLALISIDGAARRLRSTIATAVAEGIEAHGGSVERLRGRCRFLINGEITASISVARRHRRDRGIPRWVVKRGGTDDDLTITVILDGHEERPVCYYFFPVTEIGRGLLLAANNPVQVEVFRANGLEPLWHLCARCDPATEWSPAPANGRSRREDAPPVRPLAFKLGRSRSASRKAGAGAFVKTTGALRAAASKADLTAAYISKLRQTLVKLLIDVRFVRVLALQGISSVPSTVFRTGRDRDEHSRAFQEGVRDRAIALISGNALSQKARLLLDRLTPERRIEVAEVMVLTNDFTDCHTLSLVAATPKHQLLQRFGSRANGPSERLRRIMIAEGAYTYREAKRALACSGCDALDGVTLAAFARRLMANPDVGSWLEQHNRKAMGALKSVLRHRFDGADTN
;
A
#
# COMPACT_ATOMS: atom_id res chain seq x y z
N MET A 1 -44.00 17.06 39.51
CA MET A 1 -42.93 16.43 38.68
C MET A 1 -42.34 17.52 37.80
N ASN A 2 -41.13 18.00 38.10
CA ASN A 2 -40.42 18.97 37.26
C ASN A 2 -39.78 18.21 36.09
N SER A 3 -40.42 18.26 34.92
CA SER A 3 -39.83 17.79 33.67
C SER A 3 -38.76 18.80 33.25
N GLN A 4 -37.47 18.53 33.54
CA GLN A 4 -36.40 19.32 32.95
C GLN A 4 -36.48 19.19 31.41
N PRO A 5 -36.35 20.28 30.64
CA PRO A 5 -36.32 20.21 29.19
C PRO A 5 -35.13 19.34 28.76
N GLN A 6 -35.40 18.32 27.95
CA GLN A 6 -34.40 17.38 27.49
C GLN A 6 -33.45 18.10 26.52
N SER A 7 -32.30 18.56 27.03
CA SER A 7 -31.26 19.23 26.24
C SER A 7 -30.54 18.21 25.37
N TYR A 8 -30.73 18.28 24.06
CA TYR A 8 -30.04 17.42 23.11
C TYR A 8 -28.56 17.83 23.00
N ARG A 9 -27.66 16.86 22.91
CA ARG A 9 -26.22 17.11 22.78
C ARG A 9 -25.76 16.91 21.35
N ALA A 10 -25.00 17.85 20.80
CA ALA A 10 -24.55 17.84 19.42
C ALA A 10 -23.04 17.96 19.24
N ALA A 11 -22.52 17.30 18.22
CA ALA A 11 -21.23 17.62 17.63
C ALA A 11 -21.43 18.67 16.53
N GLN A 12 -20.48 19.59 16.41
CA GLN A 12 -20.41 20.54 15.31
C GLN A 12 -19.32 20.12 14.33
N TYR A 13 -19.63 20.11 13.03
CA TYR A 13 -18.64 19.89 11.98
C TYR A 13 -18.48 21.13 11.11
N VAL A 14 -17.25 21.66 11.04
CA VAL A 14 -16.90 22.83 10.22
C VAL A 14 -15.76 22.51 9.26
N ARG A 15 -15.86 23.07 8.04
CA ARG A 15 -14.86 22.86 6.98
C ARG A 15 -14.61 24.12 6.19
N MET A 16 -13.36 24.30 5.74
CA MET A 16 -12.97 25.36 4.81
C MET A 16 -12.11 24.79 3.67
N SER A 17 -12.45 25.14 2.43
CA SER A 17 -11.81 24.57 1.22
C SER A 17 -10.44 25.19 0.89
N THR A 18 -10.17 26.44 1.29
CA THR A 18 -8.92 27.17 0.99
C THR A 18 -8.63 28.27 2.03
N GLU A 19 -7.37 28.41 2.46
CA GLU A 19 -6.90 29.34 3.52
C GLU A 19 -7.34 30.81 3.35
N HIS A 20 -7.64 31.27 2.13
CA HIS A 20 -7.99 32.67 1.84
C HIS A 20 -9.37 33.10 2.37
N GLN A 21 -10.09 32.22 3.07
CA GLN A 21 -11.37 32.53 3.70
C GLN A 21 -11.24 32.52 5.24
N GLN A 22 -10.42 33.42 5.78
CA GLN A 22 -10.09 33.45 7.22
C GLN A 22 -11.31 33.56 8.15
N TYR A 23 -12.43 34.14 7.69
CA TYR A 23 -13.67 34.28 8.49
C TYR A 23 -14.74 33.22 8.21
N SER A 24 -14.50 32.29 7.27
CA SER A 24 -15.50 31.31 6.82
C SER A 24 -15.87 30.29 7.90
N THR A 25 -14.92 29.87 8.74
CA THR A 25 -15.19 28.89 9.81
C THR A 25 -15.83 29.55 11.02
N ALA A 26 -15.41 30.77 11.38
CA ALA A 26 -16.04 31.55 12.45
C ALA A 26 -17.51 31.85 12.15
N ASN A 27 -17.83 32.23 10.91
CA ASN A 27 -19.21 32.45 10.48
C ASN A 27 -20.04 31.16 10.50
N GLN A 28 -19.47 30.03 10.08
CA GLN A 28 -20.11 28.71 10.19
C GLN A 28 -20.40 28.36 11.65
N LYS A 29 -19.41 28.55 12.54
CA LYS A 29 -19.57 28.27 13.97
C LYS A 29 -20.67 29.11 14.61
N ARG A 30 -20.71 30.41 14.27
CA ARG A 30 -21.74 31.34 14.75
C ARG A 30 -23.12 30.88 14.31
N ALA A 31 -23.33 30.67 13.00
CA ALA A 31 -24.64 30.26 12.48
C ALA A 31 -25.12 28.91 13.06
N ILE A 32 -24.22 27.94 13.24
CA ILE A 32 -24.54 26.67 13.89
C ILE A 32 -24.86 26.90 15.39
N GLY A 33 -24.15 27.81 16.06
CA GLY A 33 -24.43 28.18 17.45
C GLY A 33 -25.79 28.85 17.62
N ASP A 34 -26.15 29.77 16.72
CA ASP A 34 -27.46 30.44 16.72
C ASP A 34 -28.59 29.43 16.51
N TYR A 35 -28.41 28.47 15.59
CA TYR A 35 -29.34 27.36 15.37
C TYR A 35 -29.46 26.45 16.61
N ALA A 36 -28.34 26.06 17.20
CA ALA A 36 -28.31 25.21 18.38
C ALA A 36 -29.03 25.87 19.57
N ALA A 37 -28.81 27.17 19.79
CA ALA A 37 -29.50 27.94 20.82
C ALA A 37 -31.02 28.01 20.58
N ALA A 38 -31.45 28.24 19.35
CA ALA A 38 -32.87 28.29 18.98
C ALA A 38 -33.59 26.95 19.18
N CYS A 39 -32.88 25.83 18.99
CA CYS A 39 -33.43 24.48 19.13
C CYS A 39 -33.19 23.83 20.51
N GLY A 40 -32.57 24.54 21.47
CA GLY A 40 -32.24 23.98 22.79
C GLY A 40 -31.22 22.84 22.74
N ILE A 41 -30.24 22.93 21.84
CA ILE A 41 -29.18 21.94 21.60
C ILE A 41 -27.86 22.44 22.19
N GLU A 42 -27.17 21.62 22.97
CA GLU A 42 -25.84 21.90 23.52
C GLU A 42 -24.74 21.35 22.59
N ILE A 43 -23.81 22.19 22.14
CA ILE A 43 -22.65 21.75 21.33
C ILE A 43 -21.54 21.27 22.27
N VAL A 44 -21.18 19.99 22.19
CA VAL A 44 -20.26 19.33 23.13
C VAL A 44 -18.91 18.96 22.53
N VAL A 45 -18.83 18.86 21.20
CA VAL A 45 -17.60 18.52 20.46
C VAL A 45 -17.57 19.31 19.16
N THR A 46 -16.38 19.76 18.74
CA THR A 46 -16.18 20.44 17.45
C THR A 46 -15.13 19.70 16.63
N TYR A 47 -15.48 19.33 15.40
CA TYR A 47 -14.60 18.70 14.42
C TYR A 47 -14.30 19.69 13.29
N GLU A 48 -13.01 19.92 13.01
CA GLU A 48 -12.57 20.98 12.10
C GLU A 48 -11.63 20.50 11.00
N ASP A 49 -12.02 20.70 9.74
CA ASP A 49 -11.16 20.46 8.58
C ASP A 49 -10.79 21.78 7.88
N LEU A 50 -9.65 22.36 8.29
CA LEU A 50 -9.12 23.62 7.74
C LEU A 50 -8.32 23.39 6.44
N GLY A 51 -8.62 24.17 5.40
CA GLY A 51 -7.94 24.10 4.10
C GLY A 51 -8.12 22.77 3.36
N LYS A 52 -9.19 22.02 3.64
CA LYS A 52 -9.45 20.70 3.05
C LYS A 52 -10.57 20.77 2.02
N SER A 53 -10.27 20.25 0.83
CA SER A 53 -11.24 20.08 -0.26
C SER A 53 -12.32 19.05 0.11
N GLY A 54 -13.58 19.36 -0.20
CA GLY A 54 -14.73 18.47 0.01
C GLY A 54 -14.94 17.40 -1.07
N LEU A 55 -13.97 17.20 -1.98
CA LEU A 55 -14.08 16.26 -3.10
C LEU A 55 -13.76 14.80 -2.73
N THR A 56 -13.06 14.57 -1.61
CA THR A 56 -12.52 13.25 -1.22
C THR A 56 -12.48 13.12 0.30
N LEU A 57 -12.79 11.93 0.84
CA LEU A 57 -12.78 11.68 2.29
C LEU A 57 -11.36 11.62 2.87
N ALA A 58 -10.39 11.02 2.16
CA ALA A 58 -9.01 10.82 2.64
C ALA A 58 -8.26 12.10 3.08
N GLY A 59 -8.71 13.28 2.65
CA GLY A 59 -8.13 14.56 3.04
C GLY A 59 -8.74 15.21 4.28
N ARG A 60 -9.71 14.56 4.94
CA ARG A 60 -10.60 15.15 5.96
C ARG A 60 -10.51 14.38 7.29
N PRO A 61 -9.38 14.46 8.00
CA PRO A 61 -9.15 13.68 9.21
C PRO A 61 -10.19 13.97 10.31
N ALA A 62 -10.70 15.21 10.42
CA ALA A 62 -11.70 15.52 11.43
C ALA A 62 -13.08 14.90 11.10
N LEU A 63 -13.46 14.86 9.81
CA LEU A 63 -14.66 14.11 9.41
C LEU A 63 -14.47 12.60 9.62
N CYS A 64 -13.30 12.05 9.30
CA CYS A 64 -13.01 10.64 9.55
C CYS A 64 -13.10 10.30 11.05
N GLN A 65 -12.55 11.17 11.91
CA GLN A 65 -12.66 11.02 13.36
C GLN A 65 -14.12 11.10 13.82
N LEU A 66 -14.90 12.07 13.34
CA LEU A 66 -16.33 12.18 13.64
C LEU A 66 -17.06 10.88 13.30
N ILE A 67 -16.84 10.31 12.12
CA ILE A 67 -17.48 9.07 11.70
C ILE A 67 -16.99 7.88 12.53
N ALA A 68 -15.71 7.83 12.92
CA ALA A 68 -15.19 6.79 13.81
C ALA A 68 -15.83 6.85 15.21
N ASP A 69 -16.00 8.05 15.78
CA ASP A 69 -16.66 8.26 17.07
C ASP A 69 -18.15 7.90 16.98
N VAL A 70 -18.79 8.18 15.84
CA VAL A 70 -20.17 7.74 15.55
C VAL A 70 -20.26 6.22 15.48
N VAL A 71 -19.38 5.54 14.74
CA VAL A 71 -19.46 4.07 14.53
C VAL A 71 -19.05 3.27 15.76
N SER A 72 -18.08 3.76 16.54
CA SER A 72 -17.63 3.10 17.78
C SER A 72 -18.66 3.15 18.91
N GLY A 73 -19.55 4.15 18.88
CA GLY A 73 -20.58 4.35 19.91
C GLY A 73 -20.10 5.07 21.17
N GLU A 74 -18.79 5.32 21.32
CA GLU A 74 -18.21 6.08 22.44
C GLU A 74 -18.28 7.59 22.17
N ARG A 75 -19.50 8.16 22.20
CA ARG A 75 -19.71 9.57 21.84
C ARG A 75 -20.64 10.32 22.80
N PRO A 76 -20.36 11.60 23.11
CA PRO A 76 -21.17 12.40 24.03
C PRO A 76 -22.37 13.10 23.35
N PHE A 77 -22.67 12.80 22.08
CA PHE A 77 -23.66 13.52 21.26
C PHE A 77 -24.59 12.58 20.47
N GLU A 78 -25.75 13.12 20.14
CA GLU A 78 -26.85 12.45 19.40
C GLU A 78 -27.16 13.16 18.07
N ILE A 79 -26.64 14.38 17.90
CA ILE A 79 -26.85 15.21 16.71
C ILE A 79 -25.49 15.66 16.16
N VAL A 80 -25.36 15.76 14.85
CA VAL A 80 -24.23 16.37 14.15
C VAL A 80 -24.76 17.58 13.40
N LEU A 81 -24.34 18.77 13.83
CA LEU A 81 -24.69 20.04 13.21
C LEU A 81 -23.66 20.41 12.14
N VAL A 82 -24.16 20.69 10.95
CA VAL A 82 -23.37 21.08 9.78
C VAL A 82 -23.98 22.34 9.20
N TYR A 83 -23.15 23.29 8.74
CA TYR A 83 -23.68 24.53 8.20
C TYR A 83 -24.55 24.31 6.94
N ASP A 84 -24.04 23.62 5.92
CA ASP A 84 -24.76 23.33 4.67
C ASP A 84 -24.38 21.93 4.11
N VAL A 85 -25.16 21.40 3.15
CA VAL A 85 -24.91 20.08 2.51
C VAL A 85 -23.51 20.00 1.90
N SER A 86 -22.99 21.13 1.45
CA SER A 86 -21.71 21.24 0.78
C SER A 86 -20.50 21.16 1.74
N ARG A 87 -20.70 21.43 3.04
CA ARG A 87 -19.72 21.20 4.10
C ARG A 87 -19.62 19.72 4.42
N TRP A 88 -20.75 19.00 4.43
CA TRP A 88 -20.78 17.55 4.62
C TRP A 88 -20.00 16.83 3.53
N GLY A 89 -20.22 17.16 2.26
CA GLY A 89 -19.37 16.67 1.17
C GLY A 89 -19.83 17.10 -0.21
N ARG A 90 -18.88 17.25 -1.13
CA ARG A 90 -19.13 17.44 -2.57
C ARG A 90 -18.38 16.37 -3.35
N PHE A 91 -18.58 15.13 -2.92
CA PHE A 91 -17.92 13.97 -3.49
C PHE A 91 -18.30 13.84 -4.98
N GLN A 92 -17.43 13.22 -5.77
CA GLN A 92 -17.72 13.00 -7.20
C GLN A 92 -18.91 12.06 -7.38
N ASP A 93 -19.04 11.09 -6.46
CA ASP A 93 -20.22 10.27 -6.28
C ASP A 93 -21.07 10.83 -5.13
N ALA A 94 -22.31 11.24 -5.43
CA ALA A 94 -23.23 11.78 -4.44
C ALA A 94 -23.62 10.74 -3.38
N ASP A 95 -23.48 9.45 -3.70
CA ASP A 95 -23.80 8.35 -2.80
C ASP A 95 -22.79 8.22 -1.66
N GLU A 96 -21.54 8.70 -1.82
CA GLU A 96 -20.59 8.80 -0.71
C GLU A 96 -21.13 9.72 0.40
N SER A 97 -21.70 10.87 0.02
CA SER A 97 -22.33 11.79 0.97
C SER A 97 -23.54 11.15 1.66
N ALA A 98 -24.30 10.35 0.92
CA ALA A 98 -25.45 9.62 1.43
C ALA A 98 -25.03 8.53 2.42
N HIS A 99 -23.98 7.79 2.09
CA HIS A 99 -23.45 6.69 2.89
C HIS A 99 -22.97 7.18 4.26
N LEU A 100 -22.21 8.27 4.33
CA LEU A 100 -21.75 8.83 5.60
C LEU A 100 -22.91 9.28 6.49
N GLU A 101 -23.95 9.88 5.90
CA GLU A 101 -25.16 10.26 6.64
C GLU A 101 -25.94 9.01 7.09
N TYR A 102 -25.97 7.96 6.26
CA TYR A 102 -26.59 6.69 6.60
C TYR A 102 -25.87 5.97 7.75
N LEU A 103 -24.53 6.02 7.82
CA LEU A 103 -23.77 5.50 8.97
C LEU A 103 -24.15 6.22 10.27
N CYS A 104 -24.31 7.56 10.21
CA CYS A 104 -24.80 8.32 11.35
C CYS A 104 -26.20 7.86 11.76
N LYS A 105 -27.11 7.72 10.80
CA LYS A 105 -28.49 7.26 11.05
C LYS A 105 -28.54 5.86 11.66
N LEU A 106 -27.75 4.91 11.15
CA LEU A 106 -27.66 3.54 11.69
C LEU A 106 -27.20 3.54 13.14
N ALA A 107 -26.28 4.44 13.47
CA ALA A 107 -25.76 4.56 14.82
C ALA A 107 -26.71 5.36 15.74
N GLY A 108 -27.84 5.88 15.24
CA GLY A 108 -28.78 6.71 16.01
C GLY A 108 -28.42 8.19 16.10
N VAL A 109 -27.51 8.68 15.25
CA VAL A 109 -27.11 10.09 15.17
C VAL A 109 -27.82 10.79 14.03
N ARG A 110 -28.45 11.93 14.33
CA ARG A 110 -29.09 12.78 13.32
C ARG A 110 -28.09 13.79 12.78
N VAL A 111 -28.06 14.00 11.47
CA VAL A 111 -27.23 15.06 10.84
C VAL A 111 -28.13 16.22 10.45
N GLU A 112 -27.94 17.41 11.00
CA GLU A 112 -28.78 18.57 10.71
C GLU A 112 -28.00 19.66 9.96
N TYR A 113 -28.66 20.26 8.97
CA TYR A 113 -28.08 21.30 8.11
C TYR A 113 -28.66 22.66 8.50
N CYS A 114 -27.89 23.45 9.24
CA CYS A 114 -28.39 24.67 9.89
C CYS A 114 -28.82 25.79 8.93
N ALA A 115 -28.25 25.84 7.72
CA ALA A 115 -28.53 26.86 6.71
C ALA A 115 -29.49 26.40 5.60
N GLU A 116 -30.07 25.20 5.72
CA GLU A 116 -31.03 24.68 4.74
C GLU A 116 -32.48 24.89 5.22
N PRO A 117 -33.43 25.22 4.32
CA PRO A 117 -34.81 25.54 4.70
C PRO A 117 -35.66 24.31 5.06
N PHE A 118 -35.07 23.11 5.08
CA PHE A 118 -35.76 21.86 5.37
C PHE A 118 -35.18 21.20 6.62
N SER A 119 -36.06 20.70 7.48
CA SER A 119 -35.68 19.91 8.65
C SER A 119 -35.26 18.51 8.23
N ASN A 120 -34.25 17.92 8.90
CA ASN A 120 -33.92 16.51 8.70
C ASN A 120 -34.87 15.60 9.51
N ASP A 121 -36.16 15.71 9.25
CA ASP A 121 -37.24 14.97 9.91
C ASP A 121 -37.47 13.58 9.30
N GLY A 122 -36.74 13.24 8.23
CA GLY A 122 -36.93 12.00 7.49
C GLY A 122 -38.16 12.00 6.56
N SER A 123 -38.80 13.16 6.38
CA SER A 123 -39.93 13.30 5.44
C SER A 123 -39.49 12.96 4.01
N PRO A 124 -40.43 12.48 3.17
CA PRO A 124 -40.17 12.28 1.74
C PRO A 124 -39.68 13.56 1.06
N PHE A 125 -40.24 14.71 1.45
CA PHE A 125 -39.84 16.03 0.93
C PHE A 125 -38.39 16.39 1.28
N ALA A 126 -38.00 16.29 2.56
CA ALA A 126 -36.62 16.55 2.98
C ALA A 126 -35.62 15.59 2.29
N SER A 127 -36.01 14.33 2.10
CA SER A 127 -35.19 13.33 1.40
C SER A 127 -34.94 13.70 -0.07
N ILE A 128 -35.96 14.17 -0.78
CA ILE A 128 -35.84 14.65 -2.17
C ILE A 128 -34.97 15.90 -2.25
N CYS A 129 -35.22 16.90 -1.39
CA CYS A 129 -34.45 18.14 -1.36
C CYS A 129 -32.95 17.88 -1.14
N LYS A 130 -32.59 16.93 -0.28
CA LYS A 130 -31.20 16.53 -0.07
C LYS A 130 -30.55 15.90 -1.30
N VAL A 131 -31.25 14.99 -1.99
CA VAL A 131 -30.74 14.37 -3.21
C VAL A 131 -30.45 15.45 -4.26
N VAL A 132 -31.40 16.37 -4.47
CA VAL A 132 -31.23 17.50 -5.38
C VAL A 132 -30.05 18.39 -4.97
N LYS A 133 -29.95 18.77 -3.69
CA LYS A 133 -28.85 19.62 -3.19
C LYS A 133 -27.47 18.95 -3.31
N ARG A 134 -27.37 17.65 -3.03
CA ARG A 134 -26.12 16.88 -3.23
C ARG A 134 -25.72 16.84 -4.69
N ALA A 135 -26.66 16.57 -5.58
CA ALA A 135 -26.42 16.59 -7.03
C ALA A 135 -25.96 17.98 -7.50
N LEU A 136 -26.65 19.05 -7.08
CA LEU A 136 -26.28 20.44 -7.41
C LEU A 136 -24.89 20.82 -6.89
N ALA A 137 -24.51 20.37 -5.69
CA ALA A 137 -23.19 20.66 -5.14
C ALA A 137 -22.05 19.96 -5.90
N ALA A 138 -22.29 18.74 -6.40
CA ALA A 138 -21.38 18.01 -7.27
C ALA A 138 -21.28 18.68 -8.66
N GLU A 139 -22.42 19.02 -9.27
CA GLU A 139 -22.48 19.73 -10.57
C GLU A 139 -21.80 21.09 -10.52
N TYR A 140 -22.04 21.88 -9.48
CA TYR A 140 -21.35 23.15 -9.28
C TYR A 140 -19.82 22.99 -9.30
N SER A 141 -19.29 21.90 -8.73
CA SER A 141 -17.86 21.62 -8.72
C SER A 141 -17.34 21.25 -10.12
N ARG A 142 -18.14 20.53 -10.92
CA ARG A 142 -17.83 20.19 -12.32
C ARG A 142 -17.86 21.42 -13.20
N GLU A 143 -18.91 22.22 -13.12
CA GLU A 143 -19.03 23.49 -13.83
C GLU A 143 -17.89 24.44 -13.50
N LEU A 144 -17.58 24.62 -12.21
CA LEU A 144 -16.50 25.49 -11.77
C LEU A 144 -15.16 25.00 -12.33
N SER A 145 -14.90 23.69 -12.32
CA SER A 145 -13.71 23.11 -12.94
C SER A 145 -13.63 23.44 -14.44
N THR A 146 -14.74 23.33 -15.17
CA THR A 146 -14.83 23.69 -16.59
C THR A 146 -14.57 25.18 -16.83
N LYS A 147 -15.21 26.05 -16.05
CA LYS A 147 -15.03 27.52 -16.11
C LYS A 147 -13.59 27.93 -15.78
N VAL A 148 -12.99 27.36 -14.73
CA VAL A 148 -11.58 27.60 -14.36
C VAL A 148 -10.63 27.10 -15.44
N TYR A 149 -10.91 25.94 -16.04
CA TYR A 149 -10.10 25.42 -17.14
C TYR A 149 -10.17 26.35 -18.37
N ALA A 150 -11.38 26.77 -18.76
CA ALA A 150 -11.59 27.71 -19.86
C ALA A 150 -10.89 29.06 -19.60
N GLY A 151 -11.01 29.60 -18.38
CA GLY A 151 -10.31 30.83 -17.98
C GLY A 151 -8.79 30.69 -18.01
N LYS A 152 -8.25 29.57 -17.51
CA LYS A 152 -6.81 29.29 -17.60
C LYS A 152 -6.35 29.19 -19.05
N ARG A 153 -7.12 28.49 -19.89
CA ARG A 153 -6.87 28.34 -21.32
C ARG A 153 -6.82 29.70 -22.01
N ARG A 154 -7.83 30.54 -21.79
CA ARG A 154 -7.91 31.90 -22.33
C ARG A 154 -6.71 32.76 -21.94
N LEU A 155 -6.28 32.69 -20.69
CA LEU A 155 -5.11 33.45 -20.24
C LEU A 155 -3.81 33.01 -20.94
N VAL A 156 -3.65 31.73 -21.25
CA VAL A 156 -2.51 31.24 -22.05
C VAL A 156 -2.64 31.66 -23.52
N GLU A 157 -3.84 31.64 -24.08
CA GLU A 157 -4.13 32.17 -25.43
C GLU A 157 -3.83 33.67 -25.53
N LEU A 158 -3.79 34.39 -24.41
CA LEU A 158 -3.37 35.79 -24.32
C LEU A 158 -1.86 35.95 -24.00
N GLY A 159 -1.08 34.86 -24.00
CA GLY A 159 0.36 34.89 -23.72
C GLY A 159 0.73 34.84 -22.22
N PHE A 160 -0.24 34.88 -21.30
CA PHE A 160 0.06 34.86 -19.87
C PHE A 160 0.43 33.46 -19.35
N ARG A 161 1.38 33.44 -18.42
CA ARG A 161 1.93 32.22 -17.83
C ARG A 161 0.98 31.62 -16.80
N GLN A 162 0.64 30.34 -16.98
CA GLN A 162 -0.14 29.57 -15.99
C GLN A 162 0.67 28.47 -15.29
N GLY A 163 0.92 28.65 -13.98
CA GLY A 163 1.51 27.66 -13.05
C GLY A 163 2.94 27.21 -13.36
N GLY A 164 3.57 26.39 -12.51
CA GLY A 164 4.88 25.75 -12.77
C GLY A 164 6.12 26.65 -12.65
N CYS A 165 7.32 26.05 -12.64
CA CYS A 165 8.58 26.79 -12.54
C CYS A 165 8.89 27.59 -13.82
N PRO A 166 9.60 28.74 -13.72
CA PRO A 166 10.02 29.50 -14.89
C PRO A 166 11.03 28.72 -15.73
N GLY A 167 11.93 27.94 -15.13
CA GLY A 167 13.10 27.37 -15.81
C GLY A 167 14.38 28.11 -15.47
N TYR A 168 15.50 27.41 -15.59
CA TYR A 168 16.83 28.01 -15.45
C TYR A 168 17.02 29.14 -16.47
N GLY A 169 17.56 30.29 -16.07
CA GLY A 169 17.71 31.46 -16.94
C GLY A 169 16.43 32.27 -17.20
N LEU A 170 15.31 31.93 -16.55
CA LEU A 170 14.04 32.67 -16.65
C LEU A 170 13.53 33.06 -15.26
N ARG A 171 12.72 34.13 -15.19
CA ARG A 171 12.05 34.60 -13.97
C ARG A 171 10.56 34.81 -14.21
N ARG A 172 9.77 34.76 -13.14
CA ARG A 172 8.35 35.11 -13.16
C ARG A 172 8.22 36.60 -12.87
N CYS A 173 7.59 37.34 -13.78
CA CYS A 173 7.31 38.77 -13.60
C CYS A 173 5.81 38.98 -13.44
N LEU A 174 5.41 39.72 -12.42
CA LEU A 174 4.05 40.17 -12.19
C LEU A 174 3.82 41.46 -13.00
N ILE A 175 2.73 41.47 -13.76
CA ILE A 175 2.26 42.66 -14.48
C ILE A 175 0.83 43.00 -14.04
N ASP A 176 0.49 44.28 -14.07
CA ASP A 176 -0.85 44.76 -13.76
C ASP A 176 -1.83 44.60 -14.93
N ALA A 177 -3.00 45.24 -14.84
CA ALA A 177 -4.02 45.21 -15.88
C ALA A 177 -3.65 46.04 -17.13
N SER A 178 -2.81 47.07 -16.98
CA SER A 178 -2.26 47.87 -18.09
C SER A 178 -1.09 47.19 -18.80
N GLY A 179 -0.48 46.17 -18.18
CA GLY A 179 0.69 45.47 -18.69
C GLY A 179 2.01 45.99 -18.12
N GLU A 180 1.98 46.91 -17.16
CA GLU A 180 3.17 47.44 -16.49
C GLU A 180 3.76 46.43 -15.51
N ARG A 181 5.09 46.41 -15.39
CA ARG A 181 5.82 45.48 -14.52
C ARG A 181 5.74 45.93 -13.06
N LYS A 182 5.16 45.10 -12.20
CA LYS A 182 5.10 45.34 -10.75
C LYS A 182 6.31 44.79 -10.00
N GLY A 183 6.90 43.71 -10.50
CA GLY A 183 8.07 43.09 -9.88
C GLY A 183 8.22 41.60 -10.19
N LEU A 184 9.34 41.03 -9.74
CA LEU A 184 9.62 39.60 -9.87
C LEU A 184 9.00 38.81 -8.73
N LEU A 185 8.50 37.62 -9.03
CA LEU A 185 7.99 36.67 -8.03
C LEU A 185 9.05 35.62 -7.72
N ALA A 186 9.41 35.51 -6.45
CA ALA A 186 10.28 34.46 -5.95
C ALA A 186 9.58 33.09 -5.97
N ARG A 187 10.36 32.06 -5.67
CA ARG A 187 9.85 30.69 -5.60
C ARG A 187 8.85 30.56 -4.45
N GLY A 188 7.63 30.11 -4.76
CA GLY A 188 6.55 29.97 -3.79
C GLY A 188 5.60 31.18 -3.74
N GLU A 189 6.02 32.33 -4.24
CA GLU A 189 5.18 33.52 -4.25
C GLU A 189 4.06 33.43 -5.31
N CYS A 190 2.91 33.94 -4.92
CA CYS A 190 1.68 33.96 -5.72
C CYS A 190 1.21 35.40 -5.90
N LYS A 191 0.52 35.67 -7.01
CA LYS A 191 -0.19 36.94 -7.16
C LYS A 191 -1.33 37.01 -6.14
N SER A 192 -1.50 38.17 -5.51
CA SER A 192 -2.60 38.44 -4.57
C SER A 192 -3.82 39.04 -5.27
N VAL A 193 -3.61 39.82 -6.33
CA VAL A 193 -4.67 40.49 -7.08
C VAL A 193 -5.13 39.62 -8.26
N ALA A 194 -6.45 39.46 -8.42
CA ALA A 194 -7.02 38.61 -9.46
C ALA A 194 -6.76 39.14 -10.87
N THR A 195 -6.73 40.46 -11.06
CA THR A 195 -6.50 41.15 -12.35
C THR A 195 -5.05 41.08 -12.81
N ASP A 196 -4.09 41.01 -11.89
CA ASP A 196 -2.67 40.89 -12.23
C ASP A 196 -2.40 39.62 -13.07
N ARG A 197 -1.38 39.68 -13.91
CA ARG A 197 -0.95 38.60 -14.79
C ARG A 197 0.52 38.27 -14.56
N ILE A 198 0.93 37.11 -15.02
CA ILE A 198 2.32 36.65 -14.89
C ILE A 198 2.85 36.40 -16.29
N ILE A 199 4.03 36.91 -16.57
CA ILE A 199 4.81 36.56 -17.76
C ILE A 199 6.17 35.97 -17.34
N LEU A 200 6.86 35.33 -18.28
CA LEU A 200 8.26 35.00 -18.07
C LEU A 200 9.13 36.15 -18.59
N VAL A 201 10.25 36.39 -17.94
CA VAL A 201 11.27 37.34 -18.39
C VAL A 201 12.65 36.71 -18.30
N PRO A 202 13.64 37.19 -19.06
CA PRO A 202 15.02 36.75 -18.92
C PRO A 202 15.51 36.89 -17.47
N GLY A 203 16.27 35.90 -17.02
CA GLY A 203 16.92 35.91 -15.72
C GLY A 203 18.26 36.64 -15.72
N PRO A 204 19.12 36.36 -14.73
CA PRO A 204 20.47 36.90 -14.70
C PRO A 204 21.30 36.48 -15.92
N PRO A 205 22.17 37.36 -16.46
CA PRO A 205 22.97 37.09 -17.65
C PRO A 205 23.81 35.81 -17.56
N GLU A 206 24.33 35.49 -16.37
CA GLU A 206 25.12 34.28 -16.12
C GLU A 206 24.30 32.99 -16.30
N GLU A 207 23.03 32.98 -15.88
CA GLU A 207 22.16 31.82 -16.08
C GLU A 207 21.74 31.69 -17.56
N ILE A 208 21.54 32.83 -18.23
CA ILE A 208 21.20 32.89 -19.66
C ILE A 208 22.36 32.32 -20.48
N ALA A 209 23.59 32.73 -20.19
CA ALA A 209 24.79 32.25 -20.86
C ALA A 209 24.94 30.72 -20.75
N VAL A 210 24.61 30.14 -19.58
CA VAL A 210 24.61 28.67 -19.40
C VAL A 210 23.54 28.00 -20.26
N VAL A 211 22.34 28.56 -20.38
CA VAL A 211 21.31 28.00 -21.29
C VAL A 211 21.79 28.05 -22.74
N GLN A 212 22.36 29.18 -23.17
CA GLN A 212 22.88 29.34 -24.52
C GLN A 212 24.01 28.34 -24.79
N ARG A 213 24.96 28.20 -23.85
CA ARG A 213 26.01 27.18 -23.89
C ARG A 213 25.45 25.76 -24.02
N ILE A 214 24.38 25.41 -23.30
CA ILE A 214 23.73 24.09 -23.45
C ILE A 214 23.26 23.86 -24.89
N TYR A 215 22.68 24.86 -25.54
CA TYR A 215 22.24 24.75 -26.93
C TYR A 215 23.42 24.69 -27.91
N GLU A 216 24.45 25.52 -27.70
CA GLU A 216 25.66 25.53 -28.52
C GLU A 216 26.43 24.21 -28.42
N ASP A 217 26.66 23.71 -27.20
CA ASP A 217 27.32 22.42 -26.95
C ASP A 217 26.55 21.27 -27.61
N TYR A 218 25.22 21.34 -27.61
CA TYR A 218 24.37 20.32 -28.21
C TYR A 218 24.36 20.37 -29.75
N VAL A 219 24.35 21.57 -30.34
CA VAL A 219 24.19 21.78 -31.79
C VAL A 219 25.53 21.77 -32.52
N HIS A 220 26.53 22.47 -31.98
CA HIS A 220 27.82 22.72 -32.63
C HIS A 220 28.91 21.75 -32.15
N ASN A 221 28.95 21.44 -30.85
CA ASN A 221 29.98 20.56 -30.28
C ASN A 221 29.58 19.07 -30.27
N ASP A 222 28.43 18.73 -30.88
CA ASP A 222 27.82 17.39 -30.92
C ASP A 222 27.74 16.67 -29.56
N MET A 223 27.69 17.43 -28.45
CA MET A 223 27.69 16.84 -27.12
C MET A 223 26.35 16.15 -26.80
N GLY A 224 26.41 15.05 -26.05
CA GLY A 224 25.23 14.36 -25.51
C GLY A 224 24.61 15.12 -24.33
N THR A 225 23.32 14.90 -24.06
CA THR A 225 22.65 15.50 -22.89
C THR A 225 23.29 15.13 -21.56
N TRP A 226 23.91 13.94 -21.48
CA TRP A 226 24.68 13.51 -20.32
C TRP A 226 26.01 14.26 -20.21
N SER A 227 26.78 14.33 -21.31
CA SER A 227 28.08 15.00 -21.34
C SER A 227 27.96 16.48 -20.99
N ILE A 228 26.93 17.16 -21.49
CA ILE A 228 26.61 18.55 -21.12
C ILE A 228 26.31 18.66 -19.62
N ALA A 229 25.46 17.78 -19.08
CA ALA A 229 25.17 17.78 -17.65
C ALA A 229 26.42 17.49 -16.79
N HIS A 230 27.32 16.62 -17.27
CA HIS A 230 28.57 16.31 -16.58
C HIS A 230 29.52 17.51 -16.59
N ALA A 231 29.72 18.15 -17.74
CA ALA A 231 30.55 19.35 -17.88
C ALA A 231 30.07 20.48 -16.95
N LEU A 232 28.77 20.79 -16.95
CA LEU A 232 28.21 21.81 -16.06
C LEU A 232 28.41 21.49 -14.57
N ASN A 233 28.38 20.21 -14.20
CA ASN A 233 28.64 19.79 -12.82
C ASN A 233 30.13 19.87 -12.45
N LEU A 234 31.03 19.60 -13.39
CA LEU A 234 32.48 19.77 -13.19
C LEU A 234 32.83 21.25 -13.00
N ASP A 235 32.17 22.13 -13.75
CA ASP A 235 32.30 23.59 -13.64
C ASP A 235 31.67 24.15 -12.35
N GLY A 236 31.10 23.29 -11.49
CA GLY A 236 30.49 23.68 -10.21
C GLY A 236 29.13 24.37 -10.33
N ILE A 237 28.58 24.50 -11.54
CA ILE A 237 27.33 25.22 -11.82
C ILE A 237 26.15 24.43 -11.24
N ARG A 238 25.27 25.12 -10.50
CA ARG A 238 24.07 24.51 -9.91
C ARG A 238 22.86 24.70 -10.80
N SER A 239 21.98 23.70 -10.83
CA SER A 239 20.70 23.76 -11.54
C SER A 239 19.67 24.63 -10.80
N GLU A 240 18.51 24.90 -11.43
CA GLU A 240 17.42 25.76 -10.90
C GLU A 240 16.96 25.38 -9.48
N SER A 241 17.08 24.10 -9.09
CA SER A 241 16.69 23.63 -7.76
C SER A 241 17.82 23.66 -6.73
N GLY A 242 18.99 24.21 -7.06
CA GLY A 242 20.22 24.17 -6.25
C GLY A 242 20.98 22.84 -6.32
N GLY A 243 20.43 21.84 -7.03
CA GLY A 243 21.01 20.51 -7.17
C GLY A 243 22.01 20.40 -8.33
N ARG A 244 22.61 19.21 -8.48
CA ARG A 244 23.45 18.86 -9.64
C ARG A 244 22.62 18.77 -10.93
N TRP A 245 23.24 19.13 -12.05
CA TRP A 245 22.66 18.93 -13.37
C TRP A 245 22.45 17.44 -13.66
N SER A 246 21.33 17.12 -14.29
CA SER A 246 21.03 15.78 -14.75
C SER A 246 20.65 15.81 -16.22
N GLU A 247 20.87 14.68 -16.90
CA GLU A 247 20.48 14.49 -18.31
C GLU A 247 19.01 14.87 -18.55
N ALA A 248 18.12 14.53 -17.61
CA ALA A 248 16.69 14.85 -17.71
C ALA A 248 16.40 16.35 -17.66
N VAL A 249 17.19 17.12 -16.90
CA VAL A 249 17.06 18.58 -16.83
C VAL A 249 17.55 19.21 -18.13
N VAL A 250 18.73 18.82 -18.62
CA VAL A 250 19.29 19.30 -19.90
C VAL A 250 18.34 18.97 -21.06
N LYS A 251 17.82 17.74 -21.12
CA LYS A 251 16.82 17.33 -22.10
C LYS A 251 15.57 18.19 -22.04
N ARG A 252 15.11 18.56 -20.85
CA ARG A 252 13.94 19.44 -20.67
C ARG A 252 14.22 20.85 -21.15
N ILE A 253 15.45 21.36 -20.97
CA ILE A 253 15.86 22.65 -21.52
C ILE A 253 15.78 22.61 -23.04
N LEU A 254 16.48 21.67 -23.67
CA LEU A 254 16.53 21.51 -25.13
C LEU A 254 15.18 21.25 -25.79
N THR A 255 14.17 20.77 -25.05
CA THR A 255 12.83 20.45 -25.61
C THR A 255 11.77 21.48 -25.29
N SER A 256 12.02 22.42 -24.39
CA SER A 256 11.00 23.37 -23.96
C SER A 256 10.97 24.61 -24.85
N GLU A 257 9.85 24.82 -25.52
CA GLU A 257 9.59 25.99 -26.38
C GLU A 257 9.64 27.34 -25.62
N LYS A 258 9.63 27.32 -24.28
CA LYS A 258 9.74 28.55 -23.48
C LYS A 258 11.06 29.30 -23.68
N TYR A 259 12.14 28.62 -24.07
CA TYR A 259 13.44 29.26 -24.26
C TYR A 259 13.50 30.14 -25.52
N VAL A 260 12.58 29.91 -26.47
CA VAL A 260 12.37 30.75 -27.66
C VAL A 260 11.21 31.74 -27.50
N GLY A 261 10.75 31.96 -26.27
CA GLY A 261 9.69 32.92 -25.97
C GLY A 261 8.27 32.38 -26.15
N ASP A 262 8.09 31.08 -26.43
CA ASP A 262 6.76 30.52 -26.70
C ASP A 262 6.12 29.97 -25.40
N SER A 263 4.85 30.28 -25.17
CA SER A 263 4.07 29.76 -24.05
C SER A 263 3.29 28.52 -24.48
N VAL A 264 3.49 27.39 -23.81
CA VAL A 264 2.80 26.13 -24.11
C VAL A 264 2.15 25.57 -22.86
N TRP A 265 0.84 25.33 -22.93
CA TRP A 265 0.05 24.82 -21.82
C TRP A 265 -0.80 23.61 -22.19
N GLY A 266 -1.17 22.84 -21.17
CA GLY A 266 -2.08 21.71 -21.32
C GLY A 266 -1.39 20.42 -21.74
N ARG A 267 -0.08 20.23 -21.48
CA ARG A 267 0.67 18.98 -21.73
C ARG A 267 0.20 17.78 -20.90
N GLN A 268 -0.37 18.07 -19.73
CA GLN A 268 -0.93 17.10 -18.80
C GLN A 268 -2.23 17.66 -18.24
N SER A 269 -3.18 16.78 -17.93
CA SER A 269 -4.45 17.14 -17.31
C SER A 269 -4.66 16.39 -16.00
N CYS A 270 -5.16 17.11 -14.99
CA CYS A 270 -5.64 16.56 -13.73
C CYS A 270 -6.89 17.37 -13.34
N LYS A 271 -8.08 16.83 -13.60
CA LYS A 271 -9.36 17.49 -13.27
C LYS A 271 -9.94 16.85 -12.02
N LEU A 272 -10.45 17.63 -11.08
CA LEU A 272 -11.16 17.12 -9.88
C LEU A 272 -10.38 16.03 -9.09
N LYS A 273 -9.04 16.20 -8.96
CA LYS A 273 -8.12 15.24 -8.31
C LYS A 273 -8.06 13.83 -8.94
N THR A 274 -8.44 13.69 -10.20
CA THR A 274 -8.18 12.48 -10.99
C THR A 274 -6.68 12.33 -11.32
N GLU A 275 -6.29 11.13 -11.74
CA GLU A 275 -4.91 10.83 -12.14
C GLU A 275 -4.40 11.76 -13.25
N HIS A 276 -3.10 12.06 -13.20
CA HIS A 276 -2.44 12.85 -14.22
C HIS A 276 -2.37 12.07 -15.54
N ARG A 277 -3.03 12.59 -16.57
CA ARG A 277 -2.97 12.03 -17.92
C ARG A 277 -2.25 12.99 -18.86
N ASN A 278 -1.33 12.44 -19.65
CA ASN A 278 -0.74 13.18 -20.77
C ASN A 278 -1.80 13.41 -21.83
N THR A 279 -1.80 14.60 -22.42
CA THR A 279 -2.75 15.02 -23.45
C THR A 279 -2.10 14.98 -24.82
N ASP A 280 -2.92 14.82 -25.86
CA ASP A 280 -2.46 14.83 -27.23
C ASP A 280 -1.79 16.18 -27.59
N PRO A 281 -0.59 16.20 -28.20
CA PRO A 281 0.11 17.43 -28.60
C PRO A 281 -0.65 18.38 -29.52
N SER A 282 -1.66 17.90 -30.24
CA SER A 282 -2.58 18.71 -31.06
C SER A 282 -3.53 19.57 -30.21
N THR A 283 -3.84 19.12 -28.99
CA THR A 283 -4.73 19.82 -28.05
C THR A 283 -4.02 20.88 -27.20
N TRP A 284 -2.70 21.00 -27.33
CA TRP A 284 -1.91 21.96 -26.57
C TRP A 284 -2.14 23.37 -27.05
N VAL A 285 -2.38 24.28 -26.11
CA VAL A 285 -2.46 25.71 -26.39
C VAL A 285 -1.04 26.26 -26.48
N ARG A 286 -0.73 26.90 -27.62
CA ARG A 286 0.56 27.54 -27.89
C ARG A 286 0.34 29.00 -28.23
N TYR A 287 1.07 29.89 -27.57
CA TYR A 287 1.20 31.30 -27.96
C TYR A 287 2.65 31.57 -28.31
N ARG A 288 2.91 31.99 -29.56
CA ARG A 288 4.27 32.28 -30.04
C ARG A 288 4.70 33.68 -29.64
N GLY A 289 5.93 33.85 -29.18
CA GLY A 289 6.46 35.15 -28.75
C GLY A 289 5.70 35.76 -27.57
N ALA A 290 5.29 34.93 -26.61
CA ALA A 290 4.62 35.37 -25.38
C ALA A 290 5.53 36.24 -24.50
N PHE A 291 6.85 36.07 -24.60
CA PHE A 291 7.84 36.82 -23.84
C PHE A 291 9.20 36.78 -24.53
N GLU A 292 10.12 37.60 -24.02
CA GLU A 292 11.46 37.77 -24.58
C GLU A 292 12.25 36.44 -24.57
N PRO A 293 12.75 35.99 -25.73
CA PRO A 293 13.49 34.74 -25.85
C PRO A 293 14.91 34.88 -25.30
N ILE A 294 15.42 33.81 -24.68
CA ILE A 294 16.85 33.73 -24.28
C ILE A 294 17.69 32.88 -25.23
N VAL A 295 17.03 32.15 -26.14
CA VAL A 295 17.63 31.35 -27.22
C VAL A 295 16.97 31.73 -28.53
N SER A 296 17.78 31.92 -29.58
CA SER A 296 17.23 32.23 -30.91
C SER A 296 16.41 31.07 -31.46
N ARG A 297 15.36 31.39 -32.21
CA ARG A 297 14.49 30.37 -32.83
C ARG A 297 15.30 29.46 -33.76
N GLU A 298 16.25 30.03 -34.48
CA GLU A 298 17.15 29.27 -35.36
C GLU A 298 17.96 28.21 -34.59
N LEU A 299 18.58 28.59 -33.46
CA LEU A 299 19.37 27.67 -32.65
C LEU A 299 18.50 26.57 -32.04
N PHE A 300 17.29 26.90 -31.59
CA PHE A 300 16.32 25.92 -31.10
C PHE A 300 15.86 24.94 -32.17
N GLU A 301 15.55 25.42 -33.37
CA GLU A 301 15.14 24.57 -34.50
C GLU A 301 16.29 23.66 -34.96
N LYS A 302 17.53 24.17 -34.99
CA LYS A 302 18.73 23.35 -35.19
C LYS A 302 18.82 22.25 -34.13
N ALA A 303 18.64 22.57 -32.85
CA ALA A 303 18.62 21.58 -31.77
C ALA A 303 17.52 20.52 -31.95
N GLN A 304 16.31 20.90 -32.37
CA GLN A 304 15.24 19.93 -32.66
C GLN A 304 15.60 19.02 -33.86
N LYS A 305 16.20 19.57 -34.92
CA LYS A 305 16.67 18.80 -36.08
C LYS A 305 17.78 17.82 -35.67
N VAL A 306 18.76 18.25 -34.89
CA VAL A 306 19.82 17.38 -34.34
C VAL A 306 19.21 16.27 -33.51
N ARG A 307 18.27 16.60 -32.63
CA ARG A 307 17.56 15.60 -31.80
C ARG A 307 16.76 14.61 -32.62
N ALA A 308 16.02 15.06 -33.64
CA ALA A 308 15.26 14.19 -34.54
C ALA A 308 16.19 13.29 -35.37
N LYS A 309 17.32 13.83 -35.84
CA LYS A 309 18.36 13.07 -36.55
C LYS A 309 19.01 12.03 -35.65
N ARG A 310 19.35 12.39 -34.40
CA ARG A 310 19.86 11.46 -33.39
C ARG A 310 18.83 10.38 -33.05
N ALA A 311 17.54 10.71 -33.00
CA ALA A 311 16.47 9.73 -32.80
C ALA A 311 16.27 8.79 -34.01
N ARG A 312 16.44 9.30 -35.25
CA ARG A 312 16.32 8.53 -36.50
C ARG A 312 17.57 7.69 -36.82
N ARG A 313 18.76 8.14 -36.44
CA ARG A 313 20.06 7.46 -36.66
C ARG A 313 20.31 6.27 -35.74
N VAL A 314 19.41 6.00 -34.81
CA VAL A 314 19.58 4.84 -33.96
C VAL A 314 19.14 3.63 -34.79
N SER A 315 20.08 2.98 -35.48
CA SER A 315 19.92 1.63 -36.02
C SER A 315 20.47 0.62 -35.03
N ASP A 316 19.96 -0.62 -35.03
CA ASP A 316 20.47 -1.67 -34.13
C ASP A 316 21.96 -1.90 -34.38
N HIS A 317 22.36 -1.86 -35.66
CA HIS A 317 23.73 -1.97 -36.10
C HIS A 317 24.64 -0.87 -35.54
N ASP A 318 24.21 0.39 -35.48
CA ASP A 318 25.03 1.50 -34.95
C ASP A 318 25.20 1.41 -33.43
N VAL A 319 24.20 0.91 -32.72
CA VAL A 319 24.31 0.64 -31.26
C VAL A 319 25.33 -0.45 -31.01
N VAL A 320 25.24 -1.54 -31.76
CA VAL A 320 26.17 -2.67 -31.70
C VAL A 320 27.60 -2.22 -32.03
N ARG A 321 27.81 -1.43 -33.09
CA ARG A 321 29.12 -0.87 -33.46
C ARG A 321 29.74 -0.02 -32.34
N ARG A 322 28.94 0.79 -31.65
CA ARG A 322 29.44 1.64 -30.55
C ARG A 322 29.75 0.87 -29.29
N LEU A 323 28.94 -0.14 -28.95
CA LEU A 323 29.27 -1.07 -27.87
C LEU A 323 30.61 -1.77 -28.15
N ARG A 324 30.91 -2.09 -29.41
CA ARG A 324 32.25 -2.58 -29.83
C ARG A 324 33.37 -1.59 -29.58
N ARG A 325 33.16 -0.32 -29.92
CA ARG A 325 34.15 0.74 -29.67
C ARG A 325 34.44 0.91 -28.17
N ILE A 326 33.42 1.05 -27.34
CA ILE A 326 33.58 1.24 -25.88
C ILE A 326 34.37 0.09 -25.27
N HIS A 327 34.10 -1.15 -25.71
CA HIS A 327 34.86 -2.31 -25.26
C HIS A 327 36.32 -2.27 -25.74
N ALA A 328 36.56 -1.88 -26.99
CA ALA A 328 37.93 -1.79 -27.51
C ALA A 328 38.77 -0.75 -26.76
N GLU A 329 38.16 0.35 -26.34
CA GLU A 329 38.83 1.45 -25.63
C GLU A 329 39.05 1.17 -24.13
N HIS A 330 38.10 0.49 -23.47
CA HIS A 330 38.11 0.36 -22.00
C HIS A 330 38.24 -1.08 -21.50
N GLY A 331 38.29 -2.09 -22.37
CA GLY A 331 38.36 -3.50 -22.02
C GLY A 331 37.06 -4.11 -21.45
N GLU A 332 36.17 -3.28 -20.88
CA GLU A 332 34.87 -3.69 -20.36
C GLU A 332 33.75 -2.69 -20.72
N ILE A 333 32.50 -3.16 -20.75
CA ILE A 333 31.33 -2.31 -21.00
C ILE A 333 30.51 -2.17 -19.70
N THR A 334 30.51 -1.00 -19.08
CA THR A 334 29.67 -0.71 -17.90
C THR A 334 28.53 0.25 -18.22
N THR A 335 27.47 0.24 -17.40
CA THR A 335 26.37 1.23 -17.54
C THR A 335 26.82 2.68 -17.35
N ARG A 336 27.97 2.90 -16.71
CA ARG A 336 28.62 4.20 -16.58
C ARG A 336 29.26 4.61 -17.90
N LEU A 337 30.06 3.72 -18.50
CA LEU A 337 30.69 3.96 -19.81
C LEU A 337 29.66 4.17 -20.94
N ILE A 338 28.55 3.43 -20.92
CA ILE A 338 27.43 3.64 -21.86
C ILE A 338 26.79 5.02 -21.69
N LYS A 339 26.70 5.52 -20.46
CA LYS A 339 26.18 6.87 -20.19
C LYS A 339 27.20 7.95 -20.58
N GLU A 340 28.49 7.68 -20.38
CA GLU A 340 29.60 8.54 -20.78
C GLU A 340 29.71 8.69 -22.31
N ASP A 341 29.49 7.62 -23.08
CA ASP A 341 29.41 7.67 -24.56
C ASP A 341 28.24 8.53 -25.08
N GLY A 342 27.18 8.69 -24.27
CA GLY A 342 26.10 9.65 -24.53
C GLY A 342 25.19 9.34 -25.72
N TYR A 343 25.37 8.19 -26.39
CA TYR A 343 24.61 7.84 -27.60
C TYR A 343 23.18 7.33 -27.30
N LEU A 344 23.05 6.41 -26.35
CA LEU A 344 21.76 5.95 -25.83
C LEU A 344 21.88 5.58 -24.36
N GLY A 345 20.88 5.98 -23.56
CA GLY A 345 20.77 5.52 -22.18
C GLY A 345 20.56 4.01 -22.12
N SER A 346 21.08 3.38 -21.06
CA SER A 346 20.98 1.93 -20.83
C SER A 346 19.54 1.39 -20.84
N GLY A 347 18.55 2.23 -20.46
CA GLY A 347 17.13 1.90 -20.53
C GLY A 347 16.57 1.82 -21.96
N ALA A 348 17.02 2.69 -22.86
CA ALA A 348 16.61 2.68 -24.26
C ALA A 348 17.22 1.49 -25.02
N ILE A 349 18.48 1.14 -24.73
CA ILE A 349 19.13 -0.08 -25.25
C ILE A 349 18.36 -1.33 -24.75
N ARG A 350 17.98 -1.36 -23.47
CA ARG A 350 17.18 -2.47 -22.91
C ARG A 350 15.80 -2.58 -23.57
N GLN A 351 15.08 -1.48 -23.80
CA GLN A 351 13.79 -1.55 -24.49
C GLN A 351 13.92 -2.05 -25.93
N ARG A 352 14.99 -1.64 -26.61
CA ARG A 352 15.20 -1.92 -28.03
C ARG A 352 15.67 -3.35 -28.31
N PHE A 353 16.67 -3.82 -27.57
CA PHE A 353 17.22 -5.17 -27.70
C PHE A 353 16.58 -6.17 -26.73
N GLY A 354 15.54 -5.76 -25.98
CA GLY A 354 14.93 -6.51 -24.87
C GLY A 354 15.81 -6.62 -23.62
N SER A 355 17.13 -6.65 -23.76
CA SER A 355 18.10 -6.65 -22.65
C SER A 355 19.45 -6.06 -23.08
N LEU A 356 20.22 -5.57 -22.10
CA LEU A 356 21.59 -5.12 -22.33
C LEU A 356 22.51 -6.29 -22.73
N VAL A 357 22.26 -7.49 -22.22
CA VAL A 357 23.05 -8.68 -22.55
C VAL A 357 22.91 -9.09 -24.01
N ARG A 358 21.69 -9.00 -24.56
CA ARG A 358 21.48 -9.26 -26.00
C ARG A 358 22.23 -8.23 -26.85
N ALA A 359 22.18 -6.96 -26.46
CA ALA A 359 22.96 -5.93 -27.14
C ALA A 359 24.49 -6.16 -27.06
N TYR A 360 24.99 -6.70 -25.94
CA TYR A 360 26.41 -7.08 -25.79
C TYR A 360 26.78 -8.32 -26.63
N ALA A 361 25.89 -9.32 -26.67
CA ALA A 361 26.06 -10.53 -27.48
C ALA A 361 26.08 -10.20 -28.98
N ASP A 362 25.16 -9.35 -29.46
CA ASP A 362 25.13 -8.89 -30.86
C ASP A 362 26.39 -8.05 -31.19
N ALA A 363 26.98 -7.41 -30.18
CA ALA A 363 28.27 -6.73 -30.27
C ALA A 363 29.47 -7.66 -30.24
N GLY A 364 29.28 -8.96 -30.03
CA GLY A 364 30.35 -9.97 -30.06
C GLY A 364 31.10 -10.10 -28.73
N PHE A 365 30.50 -9.63 -27.62
CA PHE A 365 31.13 -9.67 -26.30
C PHE A 365 30.38 -10.58 -25.34
N SER A 366 31.15 -11.45 -24.69
CA SER A 366 30.70 -12.20 -23.52
C SER A 366 31.14 -11.43 -22.27
N PRO A 367 30.21 -10.96 -21.42
CA PRO A 367 30.57 -10.14 -20.27
C PRO A 367 31.50 -10.89 -19.30
N SER A 368 32.53 -10.20 -18.76
CA SER A 368 33.33 -10.69 -17.63
C SER A 368 32.43 -11.01 -16.43
N ARG A 369 32.84 -12.01 -15.63
CA ARG A 369 32.04 -12.80 -14.66
C ARG A 369 31.11 -12.02 -13.69
N ASP A 370 31.23 -10.70 -13.54
CA ASP A 370 30.36 -9.85 -12.71
C ASP A 370 29.09 -9.31 -13.40
N LEU A 371 29.03 -9.32 -14.73
CA LEU A 371 27.81 -9.00 -15.50
C LEU A 371 26.87 -10.20 -15.64
N ALA A 372 27.24 -11.35 -15.08
CA ALA A 372 26.39 -12.53 -14.88
C ALA A 372 25.13 -12.23 -14.04
N LEU A 373 25.00 -11.03 -13.47
CA LEU A 373 23.75 -10.53 -12.87
C LEU A 373 22.62 -10.28 -13.87
N ILE A 374 22.89 -10.25 -15.19
CA ILE A 374 21.86 -10.05 -16.24
C ILE A 374 21.61 -11.34 -17.05
N SER A 375 22.43 -12.39 -16.92
CA SER A 375 22.07 -13.76 -17.36
C SER A 375 21.11 -14.47 -16.39
N ILE A 376 20.82 -13.84 -15.24
CA ILE A 376 19.97 -14.33 -14.14
C ILE A 376 18.54 -14.70 -14.56
N ASP A 377 17.98 -14.08 -15.59
CA ASP A 377 16.63 -14.43 -16.03
C ASP A 377 16.57 -15.80 -16.69
N GLY A 378 17.65 -16.39 -17.20
CA GLY A 378 17.63 -17.72 -17.81
C GLY A 378 17.45 -18.85 -16.78
N ALA A 379 18.30 -18.89 -15.75
CA ALA A 379 18.23 -19.88 -14.69
C ALA A 379 17.03 -19.65 -13.77
N ALA A 380 16.69 -18.39 -13.44
CA ALA A 380 15.45 -18.07 -12.74
C ALA A 380 14.20 -18.43 -13.56
N ARG A 381 14.19 -18.24 -14.89
CA ARG A 381 13.07 -18.70 -15.74
C ARG A 381 12.98 -20.21 -15.79
N ARG A 382 14.10 -20.93 -15.95
CA ARG A 382 14.13 -22.40 -15.89
C ARG A 382 13.60 -22.90 -14.56
N LEU A 383 14.10 -22.37 -13.44
CA LEU A 383 13.64 -22.72 -12.11
C LEU A 383 12.16 -22.39 -11.89
N ARG A 384 11.68 -21.22 -12.34
CA ARG A 384 10.23 -20.88 -12.32
C ARG A 384 9.41 -21.89 -13.12
N SER A 385 9.91 -22.32 -14.28
CA SER A 385 9.23 -23.31 -15.12
C SER A 385 9.21 -24.68 -14.46
N THR A 386 10.33 -25.13 -13.88
CA THR A 386 10.42 -26.40 -13.15
C THR A 386 9.49 -26.41 -11.95
N ILE A 387 9.48 -25.33 -11.16
CA ILE A 387 8.58 -25.22 -10.00
C ILE A 387 7.12 -25.10 -10.45
N ALA A 388 6.82 -24.38 -11.54
CA ALA A 388 5.47 -24.34 -12.09
C ALA A 388 4.98 -25.71 -12.56
N THR A 389 5.87 -26.55 -13.10
CA THR A 389 5.55 -27.95 -13.43
C THR A 389 5.31 -28.77 -12.17
N ALA A 390 6.20 -28.72 -11.18
CA ALA A 390 6.03 -29.44 -9.92
C ALA A 390 4.75 -29.03 -9.14
N VAL A 391 4.39 -27.74 -9.19
CA VAL A 391 3.13 -27.24 -8.62
C VAL A 391 1.93 -27.83 -9.37
N ALA A 392 1.97 -27.85 -10.71
CA ALA A 392 0.87 -28.41 -11.50
C ALA A 392 0.70 -29.92 -11.26
N GLU A 393 1.78 -30.69 -11.37
CA GLU A 393 1.78 -32.14 -11.16
C GLU A 393 1.31 -32.50 -9.74
N GLY A 394 1.79 -31.78 -8.72
CA GLY A 394 1.37 -32.05 -7.34
C GLY A 394 -0.09 -31.68 -7.07
N ILE A 395 -0.63 -30.63 -7.68
CA ILE A 395 -2.06 -30.31 -7.54
C ILE A 395 -2.93 -31.35 -8.26
N GLU A 396 -2.54 -31.78 -9.45
CA GLU A 396 -3.25 -32.82 -10.23
C GLU A 396 -3.23 -34.17 -9.51
N ALA A 397 -2.11 -34.54 -8.89
CA ALA A 397 -2.00 -35.75 -8.06
C ALA A 397 -2.94 -35.74 -6.84
N HIS A 398 -3.34 -34.55 -6.35
CA HIS A 398 -4.27 -34.38 -5.23
C HIS A 398 -5.70 -34.03 -5.69
N GLY A 399 -6.05 -34.39 -6.95
CA GLY A 399 -7.40 -34.26 -7.49
C GLY A 399 -7.82 -32.83 -7.88
N GLY A 400 -6.87 -31.89 -7.90
CA GLY A 400 -7.10 -30.54 -8.42
C GLY A 400 -6.85 -30.44 -9.92
N SER A 401 -7.14 -29.28 -10.51
CA SER A 401 -6.82 -28.96 -11.90
C SER A 401 -6.03 -27.66 -12.01
N VAL A 402 -5.15 -27.55 -13.00
CA VAL A 402 -4.31 -26.37 -13.20
C VAL A 402 -4.33 -25.94 -14.67
N GLU A 403 -4.80 -24.73 -14.92
CA GLU A 403 -4.73 -24.09 -16.24
C GLU A 403 -3.63 -23.03 -16.26
N ARG A 404 -2.71 -23.10 -17.23
CA ARG A 404 -1.64 -22.10 -17.37
C ARG A 404 -2.17 -20.84 -18.07
N LEU A 405 -2.12 -19.71 -17.39
CA LEU A 405 -2.53 -18.41 -17.94
C LEU A 405 -1.38 -17.76 -18.74
N ARG A 406 -1.73 -16.91 -19.72
CA ARG A 406 -0.73 -16.12 -20.48
C ARG A 406 -0.02 -15.13 -19.56
N GLY A 407 1.31 -15.24 -19.42
CA GLY A 407 2.12 -14.31 -18.62
C GLY A 407 3.19 -14.98 -17.76
N ARG A 408 3.71 -14.25 -16.76
CA ARG A 408 4.85 -14.65 -15.90
C ARG A 408 4.48 -15.83 -14.95
N CYS A 409 4.48 -17.07 -15.45
CA CYS A 409 4.25 -18.29 -14.64
C CYS A 409 3.01 -18.17 -13.73
N ARG A 410 1.90 -17.78 -14.35
CA ARG A 410 0.59 -17.58 -13.71
C ARG A 410 -0.32 -18.74 -14.08
N PHE A 411 -1.12 -19.20 -13.14
CA PHE A 411 -2.02 -20.33 -13.37
C PHE A 411 -3.32 -20.14 -12.60
N LEU A 412 -4.38 -20.70 -13.17
CA LEU A 412 -5.71 -20.78 -12.59
C LEU A 412 -5.88 -22.19 -12.01
N ILE A 413 -5.97 -22.29 -10.70
CA ILE A 413 -6.12 -23.55 -9.97
C ILE A 413 -7.61 -23.80 -9.75
N ASN A 414 -8.08 -24.99 -10.10
CA ASN A 414 -9.47 -25.46 -9.98
C ASN A 414 -10.50 -24.56 -10.68
N GLY A 415 -10.09 -23.67 -11.59
CA GLY A 415 -10.98 -22.65 -12.15
C GLY A 415 -11.39 -21.55 -11.16
N GLU A 416 -10.72 -21.46 -10.00
CA GLU A 416 -11.17 -20.67 -8.85
C GLU A 416 -10.09 -19.70 -8.34
N ILE A 417 -8.85 -20.18 -8.17
CA ILE A 417 -7.77 -19.42 -7.53
C ILE A 417 -6.75 -19.01 -8.59
N THR A 418 -6.50 -17.71 -8.72
CA THR A 418 -5.40 -17.23 -9.57
C THR A 418 -4.11 -17.16 -8.77
N ALA A 419 -3.09 -17.92 -9.17
CA ALA A 419 -1.79 -17.95 -8.50
C ALA A 419 -0.64 -17.58 -9.42
N SER A 420 0.42 -16.98 -8.85
CA SER A 420 1.67 -16.68 -9.57
C SER A 420 2.91 -17.13 -8.81
N ILE A 421 3.95 -17.51 -9.55
CA ILE A 421 5.25 -17.88 -8.97
C ILE A 421 6.24 -16.73 -9.08
N SER A 422 6.79 -16.35 -7.93
CA SER A 422 7.87 -15.38 -7.78
C SER A 422 9.14 -16.08 -7.28
N VAL A 423 10.31 -15.61 -7.70
CA VAL A 423 11.61 -16.13 -7.23
C VAL A 423 12.40 -14.98 -6.65
N ALA A 424 12.74 -15.08 -5.37
CA ALA A 424 13.48 -14.07 -4.63
C ALA A 424 14.91 -14.56 -4.36
N ARG A 425 15.89 -13.76 -4.80
CA ARG A 425 17.32 -14.04 -4.64
C ARG A 425 17.91 -13.17 -3.54
N ARG A 426 18.93 -13.68 -2.85
CA ARG A 426 19.67 -12.91 -1.84
C ARG A 426 20.30 -11.67 -2.49
N HIS A 427 20.01 -10.50 -1.94
CA HIS A 427 20.55 -9.23 -2.37
C HIS A 427 22.01 -9.10 -1.90
N ARG A 428 22.97 -9.04 -2.84
CA ARG A 428 24.42 -9.09 -2.55
C ARG A 428 25.06 -7.76 -2.11
N ARG A 429 24.29 -6.69 -1.89
CA ARG A 429 24.83 -5.42 -1.36
C ARG A 429 24.62 -5.35 0.16
N ASP A 430 25.53 -5.96 0.92
CA ASP A 430 26.05 -5.49 2.22
C ASP A 430 26.90 -6.57 2.92
N ARG A 431 27.87 -6.17 3.74
CA ARG A 431 28.56 -7.02 4.74
C ARG A 431 27.63 -7.32 5.95
N GLY A 432 26.36 -7.64 5.70
CA GLY A 432 25.29 -7.69 6.70
C GLY A 432 24.20 -8.76 6.47
N ILE A 433 23.09 -8.65 7.22
CA ILE A 433 21.96 -9.60 7.26
C ILE A 433 21.42 -9.87 5.85
N PRO A 434 21.26 -11.15 5.42
CA PRO A 434 20.74 -11.46 4.09
C PRO A 434 19.32 -10.93 3.88
N ARG A 435 19.04 -10.38 2.69
CA ARG A 435 17.73 -9.85 2.30
C ARG A 435 17.28 -10.38 0.95
N TRP A 436 15.99 -10.56 0.74
CA TRP A 436 15.37 -11.03 -0.49
C TRP A 436 14.22 -10.10 -0.88
N VAL A 437 14.20 -9.65 -2.14
CA VAL A 437 13.12 -8.78 -2.63
C VAL A 437 12.02 -9.65 -3.25
N VAL A 438 10.85 -9.67 -2.61
CA VAL A 438 9.64 -10.31 -3.11
C VAL A 438 8.88 -9.31 -3.96
N LYS A 439 8.66 -9.68 -5.21
CA LYS A 439 7.86 -8.89 -6.15
C LYS A 439 6.52 -9.57 -6.30
N ARG A 440 5.44 -8.78 -6.22
CA ARG A 440 4.11 -9.23 -6.62
C ARG A 440 4.14 -9.68 -8.07
N GLY A 441 3.53 -10.84 -8.36
CA GLY A 441 3.42 -11.37 -9.72
C GLY A 441 2.51 -10.50 -10.59
N GLY A 442 1.21 -10.54 -10.32
CA GLY A 442 0.14 -9.78 -10.97
C GLY A 442 -0.72 -8.97 -9.99
N THR A 443 -1.41 -7.94 -10.49
CA THR A 443 -2.32 -7.09 -9.70
C THR A 443 -3.60 -7.81 -9.28
N ASP A 444 -3.95 -8.91 -9.96
CA ASP A 444 -5.22 -9.61 -9.74
C ASP A 444 -5.02 -11.07 -9.29
N ASP A 445 -3.83 -11.42 -8.80
CA ASP A 445 -3.56 -12.75 -8.24
C ASP A 445 -4.21 -12.88 -6.87
N ASP A 446 -4.83 -14.00 -6.56
CA ASP A 446 -5.33 -14.31 -5.22
C ASP A 446 -4.19 -14.81 -4.31
N LEU A 447 -3.21 -15.51 -4.89
CA LEU A 447 -2.07 -16.13 -4.19
C LEU A 447 -0.74 -15.88 -4.92
N THR A 448 0.32 -15.51 -4.20
CA THR A 448 1.68 -15.45 -4.73
C THR A 448 2.58 -16.47 -4.02
N ILE A 449 3.11 -17.43 -4.78
CA ILE A 449 4.05 -18.44 -4.30
C ILE A 449 5.47 -17.91 -4.53
N THR A 450 6.17 -17.60 -3.46
CA THR A 450 7.51 -17.03 -3.52
C THR A 450 8.57 -18.03 -3.10
N VAL A 451 9.51 -18.30 -3.99
CA VAL A 451 10.62 -19.22 -3.78
C VAL A 451 11.86 -18.45 -3.31
N ILE A 452 12.42 -18.82 -2.17
CA ILE A 452 13.62 -18.20 -1.60
C ILE A 452 14.84 -19.02 -2.00
N LEU A 453 15.85 -18.36 -2.57
CA LEU A 453 17.10 -19.01 -2.96
C LEU A 453 18.25 -18.67 -2.00
N ASP A 454 19.11 -19.66 -1.76
CA ASP A 454 20.35 -19.61 -0.97
C ASP A 454 21.32 -18.52 -1.48
N GLY A 455 21.43 -18.38 -2.81
CA GLY A 455 22.26 -17.37 -3.48
C GLY A 455 23.64 -17.86 -3.96
N HIS A 456 24.11 -19.04 -3.55
CA HIS A 456 25.31 -19.71 -4.09
C HIS A 456 24.97 -20.82 -5.10
N GLU A 457 24.02 -21.70 -4.78
CA GLU A 457 23.70 -22.88 -5.61
C GLU A 457 22.37 -22.77 -6.37
N GLU A 458 21.68 -21.63 -6.28
CA GLU A 458 20.32 -21.41 -6.81
C GLU A 458 19.27 -22.46 -6.38
N ARG A 459 19.52 -23.15 -5.26
CA ARG A 459 18.59 -24.13 -4.68
C ARG A 459 17.47 -23.45 -3.88
N PRO A 460 16.21 -23.95 -3.95
CA PRO A 460 15.14 -23.52 -3.05
C PRO A 460 15.49 -23.82 -1.59
N VAL A 461 15.39 -22.81 -0.73
CA VAL A 461 15.60 -22.93 0.72
C VAL A 461 14.27 -23.07 1.44
N CYS A 462 13.27 -22.31 0.98
CA CYS A 462 11.90 -22.37 1.49
C CYS A 462 10.94 -21.65 0.53
N TYR A 463 9.66 -21.82 0.81
CA TYR A 463 8.55 -21.25 0.05
C TYR A 463 7.73 -20.33 0.95
N TYR A 464 7.17 -19.26 0.38
CA TYR A 464 6.17 -18.43 1.03
C TYR A 464 4.89 -18.40 0.21
N PHE A 465 3.76 -18.60 0.87
CA PHE A 465 2.42 -18.59 0.28
C PHE A 465 1.65 -17.35 0.72
N PHE A 466 1.78 -16.27 -0.02
CA PHE A 466 1.20 -15.00 0.38
C PHE A 466 -0.16 -14.75 -0.29
N PRO A 467 -1.23 -14.53 0.47
CA PRO A 467 -2.46 -13.94 -0.06
C PRO A 467 -2.17 -12.54 -0.66
N VAL A 468 -2.98 -12.14 -1.64
CA VAL A 468 -2.88 -10.83 -2.31
C VAL A 468 -2.86 -9.63 -1.35
N THR A 469 -3.47 -9.81 -0.18
CA THR A 469 -3.67 -8.82 0.89
C THR A 469 -2.37 -8.43 1.57
N GLU A 470 -1.39 -9.33 1.59
CA GLU A 470 -0.20 -9.21 2.45
C GLU A 470 1.01 -8.58 1.72
N ILE A 471 1.06 -8.60 0.37
CA ILE A 471 2.26 -8.22 -0.39
C ILE A 471 2.24 -6.75 -0.89
N GLY A 472 1.09 -6.08 -0.93
CA GLY A 472 1.00 -4.70 -1.42
C GLY A 472 1.65 -4.50 -2.81
N ARG A 473 2.64 -3.59 -2.92
CA ARG A 473 3.46 -3.36 -4.14
C ARG A 473 4.78 -4.16 -4.16
N GLY A 474 5.09 -4.93 -3.11
CA GLY A 474 6.32 -5.70 -2.93
C GLY A 474 6.75 -5.75 -1.46
N LEU A 475 7.44 -6.83 -1.08
CA LEU A 475 7.87 -7.10 0.29
C LEU A 475 9.39 -7.36 0.31
N LEU A 476 10.10 -6.77 1.28
CA LEU A 476 11.52 -7.04 1.50
C LEU A 476 11.67 -8.04 2.65
N LEU A 477 12.03 -9.27 2.33
CA LEU A 477 12.35 -10.30 3.32
C LEU A 477 13.79 -10.12 3.82
N ALA A 478 14.02 -10.44 5.07
CA ALA A 478 15.31 -10.49 5.72
C ALA A 478 15.50 -11.81 6.46
N ALA A 479 16.70 -12.05 7.00
CA ALA A 479 16.94 -13.15 7.93
C ALA A 479 16.11 -13.05 9.22
N ASN A 480 15.42 -11.93 9.45
CA ASN A 480 14.48 -11.67 10.54
C ASN A 480 13.23 -10.93 10.01
N ASN A 481 12.13 -11.65 9.72
CA ASN A 481 10.87 -11.03 9.32
C ASN A 481 9.89 -10.97 10.49
N PRO A 482 8.95 -10.01 10.47
CA PRO A 482 7.80 -10.01 11.37
C PRO A 482 6.98 -11.29 11.24
N VAL A 483 6.30 -11.70 12.32
CA VAL A 483 5.43 -12.89 12.32
C VAL A 483 4.36 -12.88 11.27
N GLN A 484 3.77 -11.72 10.98
CA GLN A 484 2.72 -11.63 9.98
C GLN A 484 3.21 -12.12 8.61
N VAL A 485 4.52 -12.14 8.38
CA VAL A 485 5.16 -12.69 7.17
C VAL A 485 5.54 -14.15 7.36
N GLU A 486 6.06 -14.52 8.54
CA GLU A 486 6.56 -15.88 8.82
C GLU A 486 5.46 -16.94 8.86
N VAL A 487 4.23 -16.59 9.21
CA VAL A 487 3.10 -17.54 9.21
C VAL A 487 2.79 -18.11 7.83
N PHE A 488 3.33 -17.52 6.76
CA PHE A 488 3.16 -17.97 5.38
C PHE A 488 4.35 -18.80 4.85
N ARG A 489 5.38 -19.04 5.67
CA ARG A 489 6.59 -19.78 5.29
C ARG A 489 6.37 -21.29 5.41
N ALA A 490 6.78 -22.03 4.39
CA ALA A 490 6.86 -23.49 4.43
C ALA A 490 8.23 -23.98 3.91
N ASN A 491 8.62 -25.18 4.33
CA ASN A 491 9.84 -25.83 3.84
C ASN A 491 9.66 -26.49 2.46
N GLY A 492 8.41 -26.76 2.05
CA GLY A 492 8.08 -27.37 0.75
C GLY A 492 6.77 -26.88 0.15
N LEU A 493 6.28 -27.61 -0.87
CA LEU A 493 5.06 -27.28 -1.62
C LEU A 493 3.81 -28.00 -1.11
N GLU A 494 3.94 -28.92 -0.17
CA GLU A 494 2.87 -29.75 0.39
C GLU A 494 1.68 -28.92 0.89
N PRO A 495 1.87 -27.79 1.60
CA PRO A 495 0.76 -26.95 2.03
C PRO A 495 -0.13 -26.44 0.89
N LEU A 496 0.46 -26.20 -0.29
CA LEU A 496 -0.28 -25.78 -1.47
C LEU A 496 -1.16 -26.91 -2.01
N TRP A 497 -0.65 -28.14 -2.04
CA TRP A 497 -1.42 -29.30 -2.52
C TRP A 497 -2.62 -29.56 -1.62
N HIS A 498 -2.44 -29.52 -0.30
CA HIS A 498 -3.55 -29.61 0.65
C HIS A 498 -4.55 -28.47 0.47
N LEU A 499 -4.09 -27.24 0.23
CA LEU A 499 -4.95 -26.08 0.00
C LEU A 499 -5.83 -26.23 -1.25
N CYS A 500 -5.31 -26.90 -2.28
CA CYS A 500 -5.96 -27.05 -3.58
C CYS A 500 -6.68 -28.39 -3.78
N ALA A 501 -6.58 -29.31 -2.81
CA ALA A 501 -7.20 -30.64 -2.89
C ALA A 501 -8.74 -30.56 -2.98
N ARG A 502 -9.31 -31.42 -3.83
CA ARG A 502 -10.76 -31.51 -4.07
C ARG A 502 -11.34 -32.78 -3.47
N CYS A 503 -12.59 -32.69 -3.04
CA CYS A 503 -13.38 -33.83 -2.59
C CYS A 503 -14.74 -33.86 -3.29
N ASP A 504 -15.32 -35.06 -3.36
CA ASP A 504 -16.70 -35.25 -3.78
C ASP A 504 -17.64 -35.00 -2.59
N PRO A 505 -18.52 -33.98 -2.65
CA PRO A 505 -19.45 -33.69 -1.57
C PRO A 505 -20.41 -34.86 -1.26
N ALA A 506 -20.63 -35.80 -2.19
CA ALA A 506 -21.47 -36.97 -1.98
C ALA A 506 -20.77 -38.14 -1.25
N THR A 507 -19.43 -38.23 -1.31
CA THR A 507 -18.68 -39.38 -0.77
C THR A 507 -18.16 -39.13 0.66
N GLU A 508 -17.88 -37.89 1.04
CA GLU A 508 -17.38 -37.54 2.39
C GLU A 508 -18.48 -37.53 3.48
N TRP A 509 -19.76 -37.52 3.11
CA TRP A 509 -20.86 -37.54 4.08
C TRP A 509 -21.29 -38.97 4.42
N SER A 510 -20.57 -39.61 5.34
CA SER A 510 -21.08 -40.74 6.12
C SER A 510 -21.31 -40.28 7.56
N PRO A 511 -22.53 -40.34 8.11
CA PRO A 511 -22.80 -39.82 9.46
C PRO A 511 -22.14 -40.72 10.50
N ALA A 512 -21.04 -40.27 11.10
CA ALA A 512 -20.52 -40.89 12.31
C ALA A 512 -21.54 -40.75 13.45
N PRO A 513 -21.75 -41.80 14.27
CA PRO A 513 -22.80 -41.80 15.29
C PRO A 513 -22.56 -40.71 16.32
N ALA A 514 -23.64 -40.00 16.65
CA ALA A 514 -23.69 -38.94 17.65
C ALA A 514 -23.45 -39.49 19.07
N ASN A 515 -22.19 -39.75 19.44
CA ASN A 515 -21.82 -40.02 20.82
C ASN A 515 -20.55 -39.28 21.19
N GLY A 516 -20.69 -38.37 22.16
CA GLY A 516 -19.58 -37.62 22.75
C GLY A 516 -19.84 -36.12 22.75
N ARG A 517 -20.77 -35.65 23.59
CA ARG A 517 -20.72 -34.27 24.10
C ARG A 517 -19.40 -34.13 24.88
N SER A 518 -18.32 -33.70 24.24
CA SER A 518 -17.19 -33.17 24.99
C SER A 518 -17.65 -31.82 25.56
N ARG A 519 -17.65 -31.73 26.89
CA ARG A 519 -17.85 -30.47 27.60
C ARG A 519 -16.84 -29.46 27.04
N ARG A 520 -17.34 -28.41 26.37
CA ARG A 520 -16.59 -27.16 26.30
C ARG A 520 -16.48 -26.65 27.73
N GLU A 521 -15.29 -26.70 28.31
CA GLU A 521 -14.98 -25.84 29.44
C GLU A 521 -15.02 -24.41 28.92
N ASP A 522 -16.10 -23.70 29.23
CA ASP A 522 -16.19 -22.26 29.04
C ASP A 522 -15.08 -21.62 29.86
N ALA A 523 -14.04 -21.12 29.19
CA ALA A 523 -13.11 -20.20 29.81
C ALA A 523 -13.90 -18.94 30.22
N PRO A 524 -13.78 -18.48 31.48
CA PRO A 524 -14.60 -17.37 31.96
C PRO A 524 -14.32 -16.10 31.16
N PRO A 525 -15.32 -15.22 30.94
CA PRO A 525 -15.09 -13.92 30.33
C PRO A 525 -14.29 -13.06 31.31
N VAL A 526 -13.07 -12.66 30.93
CA VAL A 526 -12.21 -11.85 31.82
C VAL A 526 -12.35 -10.36 31.50
N ARG A 527 -12.75 -9.60 32.51
CA ARG A 527 -12.75 -8.13 32.53
C ARG A 527 -11.31 -7.59 32.44
N PRO A 528 -11.06 -6.47 31.73
CA PRO A 528 -9.75 -5.86 31.65
C PRO A 528 -9.30 -5.34 33.02
N LEU A 529 -8.18 -5.85 33.54
CA LEU A 529 -7.46 -5.22 34.65
C LEU A 529 -6.71 -3.99 34.12
N ALA A 530 -7.32 -2.82 34.22
CA ALA A 530 -6.69 -1.54 33.89
C ALA A 530 -5.53 -1.26 34.86
N PHE A 531 -4.30 -1.17 34.34
CA PHE A 531 -3.11 -0.88 35.14
C PHE A 531 -2.82 0.64 35.15
N LYS A 532 -2.89 1.29 36.32
CA LYS A 532 -2.32 2.62 36.55
C LYS A 532 -0.93 2.47 37.17
N LEU A 533 0.13 2.78 36.41
CA LEU A 533 1.49 2.85 36.93
C LEU A 533 1.65 4.11 37.81
N GLY A 534 1.65 3.93 39.13
CA GLY A 534 2.04 4.97 40.09
C GLY A 534 3.47 5.47 39.85
N ARG A 535 3.66 6.79 39.95
CA ARG A 535 4.97 7.45 39.76
C ARG A 535 5.97 6.93 40.81
N SER A 536 6.96 6.14 40.38
CA SER A 536 8.16 5.82 41.18
C SER A 536 9.44 6.11 40.41
N ARG A 537 10.42 6.68 41.13
CA ARG A 537 11.69 7.26 40.67
C ARG A 537 12.76 6.17 40.48
N SER A 538 12.93 5.63 39.27
CA SER A 538 14.24 5.21 38.72
C SER A 538 14.10 4.83 37.23
N ALA A 539 15.04 5.28 36.39
CA ALA A 539 14.98 5.14 34.94
C ALA A 539 15.31 3.73 34.41
N SER A 540 16.13 2.94 35.13
CA SER A 540 16.54 1.59 34.70
C SER A 540 15.47 0.52 34.91
N ARG A 541 14.63 0.65 35.96
CA ARG A 541 13.52 -0.28 36.24
C ARG A 541 12.36 -0.17 35.23
N LYS A 542 12.19 0.99 34.59
CA LYS A 542 11.12 1.25 33.60
C LYS A 542 11.38 0.61 32.24
N ALA A 543 12.65 0.42 31.84
CA ALA A 543 12.98 -0.09 30.51
C ALA A 543 12.56 -1.55 30.29
N GLY A 544 12.81 -2.44 31.26
CA GLY A 544 12.45 -3.87 31.14
C GLY A 544 10.95 -4.14 31.28
N ALA A 545 10.28 -3.48 32.22
CA ALA A 545 8.82 -3.59 32.37
C ALA A 545 8.08 -2.94 31.19
N GLY A 546 8.54 -1.80 30.69
CA GLY A 546 7.99 -1.14 29.51
C GLY A 546 8.17 -1.96 28.22
N ALA A 547 9.35 -2.58 28.05
CA ALA A 547 9.59 -3.52 26.95
C ALA A 547 8.65 -4.73 27.01
N PHE A 548 8.50 -5.35 28.19
CA PHE A 548 7.59 -6.47 28.39
C PHE A 548 6.13 -6.10 28.05
N VAL A 549 5.63 -4.96 28.53
CA VAL A 549 4.27 -4.48 28.23
C VAL A 549 4.08 -4.27 26.73
N LYS A 550 5.04 -3.62 26.06
CA LYS A 550 5.02 -3.39 24.61
C LYS A 550 4.99 -4.72 23.84
N THR A 551 5.81 -5.69 24.25
CA THR A 551 5.82 -7.05 23.68
C THR A 551 4.48 -7.75 23.86
N THR A 552 3.95 -7.78 25.09
CA THR A 552 2.65 -8.44 25.35
C THR A 552 1.50 -7.78 24.61
N GLY A 553 1.54 -6.45 24.42
CA GLY A 553 0.57 -5.73 23.61
C GLY A 553 0.63 -6.12 22.13
N ALA A 554 1.83 -6.22 21.55
CA ALA A 554 2.02 -6.65 20.16
C ALA A 554 1.54 -8.09 19.93
N LEU A 555 1.87 -9.02 20.84
CA LEU A 555 1.40 -10.41 20.78
C LEU A 555 -0.13 -10.51 20.88
N ARG A 556 -0.78 -9.71 21.75
CA ARG A 556 -2.25 -9.65 21.85
C ARG A 556 -2.90 -9.10 20.59
N ALA A 557 -2.36 -8.03 20.02
CA ALA A 557 -2.88 -7.46 18.78
C ALA A 557 -2.79 -8.48 17.62
N ALA A 558 -1.67 -9.19 17.53
CA ALA A 558 -1.48 -10.24 16.53
C ALA A 558 -2.43 -11.44 16.74
N ALA A 559 -2.61 -11.89 17.98
CA ALA A 559 -3.56 -12.95 18.33
C ALA A 559 -5.01 -12.53 18.03
N SER A 560 -5.40 -11.31 18.41
CA SER A 560 -6.74 -10.78 18.15
C SER A 560 -7.04 -10.67 16.65
N LYS A 561 -6.07 -10.26 15.82
CA LYS A 561 -6.21 -10.26 14.36
C LYS A 561 -6.42 -11.69 13.83
N ALA A 562 -5.63 -12.64 14.31
CA ALA A 562 -5.76 -14.05 13.92
C ALA A 562 -7.13 -14.64 14.32
N ASP A 563 -7.64 -14.33 15.51
CA ASP A 563 -8.95 -14.79 15.98
C ASP A 563 -10.09 -14.23 15.14
N LEU A 564 -10.02 -12.95 14.76
CA LEU A 564 -11.01 -12.33 13.87
C LEU A 564 -11.02 -13.00 12.48
N THR A 565 -9.83 -13.26 11.92
CA THR A 565 -9.69 -13.99 10.65
C THR A 565 -10.26 -15.40 10.76
N ALA A 566 -9.94 -16.15 11.83
CA ALA A 566 -10.44 -17.50 12.06
C ALA A 566 -11.97 -17.54 12.25
N ALA A 567 -12.55 -16.60 13.02
CA ALA A 567 -13.99 -16.50 13.23
C ALA A 567 -14.74 -16.24 11.91
N TYR A 568 -14.17 -15.39 11.06
CA TYR A 568 -14.70 -15.08 9.74
C TYR A 568 -14.67 -16.29 8.80
N ILE A 569 -13.53 -16.99 8.72
CA ILE A 569 -13.39 -18.20 7.90
C ILE A 569 -14.32 -19.31 8.39
N SER A 570 -14.45 -19.46 9.71
CA SER A 570 -15.39 -20.42 10.31
C SER A 570 -16.83 -20.14 9.88
N LYS A 571 -17.25 -18.86 9.85
CA LYS A 571 -18.58 -18.46 9.39
C LYS A 571 -18.81 -18.78 7.90
N LEU A 572 -17.81 -18.53 7.05
CA LEU A 572 -17.87 -18.88 5.64
C LEU A 572 -17.96 -20.40 5.45
N ARG A 573 -17.10 -21.17 6.12
CA ARG A 573 -17.09 -22.63 6.09
C ARG A 573 -18.44 -23.20 6.52
N GLN A 574 -18.99 -22.77 7.65
CA GLN A 574 -20.30 -23.20 8.15
C GLN A 574 -21.43 -22.89 7.15
N THR A 575 -21.35 -21.77 6.45
CA THR A 575 -22.34 -21.40 5.43
C THR A 575 -22.25 -22.35 4.24
N LEU A 576 -21.04 -22.63 3.75
CA LEU A 576 -20.81 -23.56 2.64
C LEU A 576 -21.19 -25.00 2.99
N VAL A 577 -20.84 -25.49 4.18
CA VAL A 577 -21.24 -26.83 4.66
C VAL A 577 -22.76 -26.95 4.71
N LYS A 578 -23.48 -25.95 5.25
CA LYS A 578 -24.95 -25.97 5.28
C LYS A 578 -25.58 -26.02 3.89
N LEU A 579 -24.96 -25.39 2.91
CA LEU A 579 -25.42 -25.46 1.52
C LEU A 579 -25.14 -26.83 0.90
N LEU A 580 -23.94 -27.38 1.12
CA LEU A 580 -23.53 -28.66 0.56
C LEU A 580 -24.20 -29.88 1.20
N ILE A 581 -24.84 -29.71 2.37
CA ILE A 581 -25.74 -30.72 2.96
C ILE A 581 -27.09 -30.78 2.23
N ASP A 582 -27.54 -29.70 1.57
CA ASP A 582 -28.79 -29.73 0.82
C ASP A 582 -28.59 -30.48 -0.51
N VAL A 583 -29.12 -31.70 -0.60
CA VAL A 583 -29.05 -32.56 -1.78
C VAL A 583 -29.57 -31.85 -3.05
N ARG A 584 -30.54 -30.94 -2.91
CA ARG A 584 -31.06 -30.16 -4.04
C ARG A 584 -30.01 -29.17 -4.54
N PHE A 585 -29.24 -28.57 -3.63
CA PHE A 585 -28.14 -27.67 -3.98
C PHE A 585 -26.99 -28.43 -4.66
N VAL A 586 -26.60 -29.59 -4.11
CA VAL A 586 -25.56 -30.45 -4.71
C VAL A 586 -25.96 -30.88 -6.13
N ARG A 587 -27.24 -31.19 -6.36
CA ARG A 587 -27.76 -31.50 -7.70
C ARG A 587 -27.66 -30.30 -8.66
N VAL A 588 -27.94 -29.08 -8.18
CA VAL A 588 -27.75 -27.86 -8.97
C VAL A 588 -26.27 -27.65 -9.32
N LEU A 589 -25.34 -27.89 -8.39
CA LEU A 589 -23.91 -27.81 -8.67
C LEU A 589 -23.48 -28.82 -9.74
N ALA A 590 -23.95 -30.07 -9.64
CA ALA A 590 -23.66 -31.11 -10.61
C ALA A 590 -24.16 -30.77 -12.03
N LEU A 591 -25.38 -30.21 -12.14
CA LEU A 591 -25.94 -29.75 -13.42
C LEU A 591 -25.15 -28.60 -14.05
N GLN A 592 -24.45 -27.82 -13.24
CA GLN A 592 -23.61 -26.69 -13.67
C GLN A 592 -22.15 -27.09 -13.91
N GLY A 593 -21.85 -28.41 -13.93
CA GLY A 593 -20.49 -28.92 -14.15
C GLY A 593 -19.54 -28.73 -12.97
N ILE A 594 -20.07 -28.49 -11.76
CA ILE A 594 -19.28 -28.41 -10.52
C ILE A 594 -19.43 -29.76 -9.78
N SER A 595 -18.56 -30.71 -10.13
CA SER A 595 -18.59 -32.08 -9.58
C SER A 595 -17.73 -32.29 -8.34
N SER A 596 -16.85 -31.35 -8.00
CA SER A 596 -15.99 -31.41 -6.82
C SER A 596 -15.91 -30.06 -6.12
N VAL A 597 -15.67 -30.08 -4.81
CA VAL A 597 -15.56 -28.88 -3.97
C VAL A 597 -14.21 -28.84 -3.26
N PRO A 598 -13.76 -27.68 -2.75
CA PRO A 598 -12.54 -27.64 -1.96
C PRO A 598 -12.65 -28.48 -0.68
N SER A 599 -11.68 -29.37 -0.45
CA SER A 599 -11.59 -30.15 0.80
C SER A 599 -11.52 -29.28 2.07
N THR A 600 -11.02 -28.04 1.93
CA THR A 600 -11.01 -27.00 2.99
C THR A 600 -12.39 -26.71 3.58
N VAL A 601 -13.47 -27.03 2.85
CA VAL A 601 -14.85 -26.85 3.32
C VAL A 601 -15.19 -27.83 4.45
N PHE A 602 -14.70 -29.07 4.38
CA PHE A 602 -15.05 -30.14 5.33
C PHE A 602 -13.96 -30.41 6.38
N ARG A 603 -12.81 -29.74 6.32
CA ARG A 603 -11.72 -29.93 7.29
C ARG A 603 -12.17 -29.74 8.74
N THR A 604 -11.82 -30.72 9.55
CA THR A 604 -12.07 -30.78 10.99
C THR A 604 -10.93 -30.13 11.79
N GLY A 605 -11.08 -30.04 13.12
CA GLY A 605 -10.03 -29.52 13.99
C GLY A 605 -8.72 -30.34 13.95
N ARG A 606 -8.80 -31.64 13.65
CA ARG A 606 -7.64 -32.55 13.61
C ARG A 606 -6.77 -32.32 12.37
N ASP A 607 -7.40 -32.07 11.22
CA ASP A 607 -6.72 -31.74 9.95
C ASP A 607 -6.02 -30.37 10.01
N ARG A 608 -6.56 -29.46 10.84
CA ARG A 608 -5.99 -28.13 11.08
C ARG A 608 -4.68 -28.22 11.86
N ASP A 609 -4.55 -29.16 12.79
CA ASP A 609 -3.36 -29.35 13.62
C ASP A 609 -2.19 -29.99 12.85
N GLU A 610 -2.46 -30.82 11.84
CA GLU A 610 -1.42 -31.40 10.97
C GLU A 610 -0.89 -30.36 9.97
N HIS A 611 -1.78 -29.58 9.36
CA HIS A 611 -1.37 -28.52 8.43
C HIS A 611 -0.63 -27.39 9.16
N SER A 612 -1.06 -27.05 10.39
CA SER A 612 -0.37 -26.08 11.23
C SER A 612 1.04 -26.53 11.62
N ARG A 613 1.27 -27.84 11.82
CA ARG A 613 2.61 -28.38 12.12
C ARG A 613 3.62 -28.08 11.00
N ALA A 614 3.22 -28.21 9.73
CA ALA A 614 4.09 -27.91 8.59
C ALA A 614 4.57 -26.44 8.52
N PHE A 615 3.75 -25.48 8.99
CA PHE A 615 4.13 -24.07 9.10
C PHE A 615 4.87 -23.75 10.41
N GLN A 616 4.56 -24.46 11.51
CA GLN A 616 5.20 -24.28 12.82
C GLN A 616 6.66 -24.76 12.86
N GLU A 617 7.00 -25.82 12.12
CA GLU A 617 8.37 -26.31 12.01
C GLU A 617 9.32 -25.20 11.53
N GLY A 618 8.86 -24.34 10.61
CA GLY A 618 9.64 -23.21 10.11
C GLY A 618 10.01 -22.14 11.15
N VAL A 619 9.16 -21.90 12.17
CA VAL A 619 9.45 -20.94 13.25
C VAL A 619 10.47 -21.52 14.23
N ARG A 620 10.34 -22.81 14.55
CA ARG A 620 11.24 -23.53 15.45
C ARG A 620 12.63 -23.70 14.86
N ASP A 621 12.73 -24.07 13.59
CA ASP A 621 14.00 -24.17 12.86
C ASP A 621 14.77 -22.86 12.87
N ARG A 622 14.06 -21.74 12.71
CA ARG A 622 14.67 -20.41 12.77
C ARG A 622 15.07 -20.02 14.19
N ALA A 623 14.26 -20.36 15.20
CA ALA A 623 14.64 -20.15 16.60
C ALA A 623 15.93 -20.91 16.92
N ILE A 624 16.08 -22.14 16.42
CA ILE A 624 17.30 -22.94 16.52
C ILE A 624 18.45 -22.27 15.74
N ALA A 625 18.23 -21.84 14.49
CA ALA A 625 19.23 -21.14 13.69
C ALA A 625 19.66 -19.79 14.29
N LEU A 626 18.75 -19.09 14.98
CA LEU A 626 19.00 -17.84 15.69
C LEU A 626 19.92 -18.07 16.89
N ILE A 627 19.68 -19.15 17.64
CA ILE A 627 20.52 -19.57 18.78
C ILE A 627 21.91 -19.98 18.28
N SER A 628 21.98 -20.76 17.20
CA SER A 628 23.23 -21.32 16.66
C SER A 628 24.03 -20.35 15.78
N GLY A 629 23.40 -19.28 15.25
CA GLY A 629 24.00 -18.34 14.28
C GLY A 629 24.36 -16.98 14.86
N ASN A 630 25.18 -16.19 14.14
CA ASN A 630 25.70 -14.86 14.56
C ASN A 630 24.68 -13.71 14.53
N ALA A 631 23.39 -14.01 14.57
CA ALA A 631 22.32 -13.02 14.44
C ALA A 631 22.03 -12.26 15.75
N LEU A 632 22.43 -12.80 16.90
CA LEU A 632 22.23 -12.20 18.21
C LEU A 632 23.48 -11.48 18.72
N SER A 633 23.29 -10.43 19.52
CA SER A 633 24.38 -9.79 20.24
C SER A 633 25.06 -10.79 21.19
N GLN A 634 26.33 -10.56 21.51
CA GLN A 634 27.06 -11.38 22.49
C GLN A 634 26.34 -11.40 23.86
N LYS A 635 25.72 -10.27 24.24
CA LYS A 635 25.00 -10.14 25.50
C LYS A 635 23.68 -10.92 25.51
N ALA A 636 22.93 -10.91 24.40
CA ALA A 636 21.71 -11.70 24.24
C ALA A 636 22.02 -13.21 24.27
N ARG A 637 23.08 -13.66 23.60
CA ARG A 637 23.56 -15.06 23.66
C ARG A 637 23.88 -15.51 25.08
N LEU A 638 24.69 -14.71 25.80
CA LEU A 638 25.03 -14.98 27.20
C LEU A 638 23.82 -14.96 28.15
N LEU A 639 22.72 -14.30 27.78
CA LEU A 639 21.46 -14.34 28.53
C LEU A 639 20.66 -15.62 28.21
N LEU A 640 20.60 -16.03 26.94
CA LEU A 640 19.94 -17.27 26.51
C LEU A 640 20.68 -18.52 27.01
N ASP A 641 22.00 -18.48 27.13
CA ASP A 641 22.82 -19.58 27.65
C ASP A 641 22.52 -19.94 29.12
N ARG A 642 21.80 -19.06 29.82
CA ARG A 642 21.37 -19.27 31.21
C ARG A 642 20.06 -20.06 31.32
N LEU A 643 19.40 -20.35 30.21
CA LEU A 643 18.14 -21.08 30.15
C LEU A 643 18.40 -22.58 29.87
N THR A 644 17.53 -23.46 30.36
CA THR A 644 17.52 -24.87 29.94
C THR A 644 17.36 -24.97 28.42
N PRO A 645 17.85 -26.05 27.78
CA PRO A 645 17.76 -26.22 26.33
C PRO A 645 16.34 -26.04 25.78
N GLU A 646 15.30 -26.61 26.42
CA GLU A 646 13.93 -26.44 25.95
C GLU A 646 13.46 -24.99 26.09
N ARG A 647 13.72 -24.37 27.24
CA ARG A 647 13.29 -22.99 27.50
C ARG A 647 14.02 -21.97 26.64
N ARG A 648 15.26 -22.25 26.26
CA ARG A 648 16.04 -21.44 25.35
C ARG A 648 15.39 -21.37 23.97
N ILE A 649 14.93 -22.51 23.46
CA ILE A 649 14.20 -22.59 22.19
C ILE A 649 12.89 -21.82 22.30
N GLU A 650 12.12 -22.01 23.38
CA GLU A 650 10.86 -21.27 23.59
C GLU A 650 11.07 -19.75 23.63
N VAL A 651 12.11 -19.27 24.32
CA VAL A 651 12.43 -17.83 24.39
C VAL A 651 12.88 -17.32 23.03
N ALA A 652 13.68 -18.09 22.28
CA ALA A 652 14.06 -17.73 20.92
C ALA A 652 12.86 -17.71 19.97
N GLU A 653 11.90 -18.63 20.10
CA GLU A 653 10.63 -18.59 19.38
C GLU A 653 9.86 -17.30 19.70
N VAL A 654 9.79 -16.86 20.96
CA VAL A 654 9.16 -15.57 21.32
C VAL A 654 9.87 -14.39 20.65
N MET A 655 11.20 -14.40 20.62
CA MET A 655 11.99 -13.34 20.00
C MET A 655 11.76 -13.29 18.48
N VAL A 656 11.69 -14.46 17.83
CA VAL A 656 11.27 -14.58 16.43
C VAL A 656 9.83 -14.08 16.26
N LEU A 657 8.93 -14.46 17.17
CA LEU A 657 7.52 -14.12 17.08
C LEU A 657 7.24 -12.62 17.29
N THR A 658 8.11 -11.94 18.01
CA THR A 658 7.97 -10.50 18.32
C THR A 658 8.83 -9.64 17.42
N ASN A 659 9.70 -10.26 16.61
CA ASN A 659 10.74 -9.62 15.82
C ASN A 659 11.59 -8.63 16.65
N ASP A 660 11.80 -8.96 17.93
CA ASP A 660 12.57 -8.16 18.88
C ASP A 660 13.75 -8.99 19.39
N PHE A 661 14.94 -8.66 18.90
CA PHE A 661 16.19 -9.34 19.26
C PHE A 661 17.07 -8.49 20.18
N THR A 662 16.49 -7.46 20.81
CA THR A 662 17.25 -6.53 21.64
C THR A 662 17.63 -7.14 22.98
N ASP A 663 18.77 -6.73 23.54
CA ASP A 663 19.25 -7.19 24.84
C ASP A 663 18.24 -6.94 25.97
N CYS A 664 17.49 -5.84 25.90
CA CYS A 664 16.47 -5.50 26.89
C CYS A 664 15.25 -6.42 26.79
N HIS A 665 14.86 -6.82 25.58
CA HIS A 665 13.80 -7.78 25.35
C HIS A 665 14.22 -9.19 25.81
N THR A 666 15.40 -9.67 25.41
CA THR A 666 15.96 -10.94 25.88
C THR A 666 16.06 -10.99 27.40
N LEU A 667 16.56 -9.92 28.03
CA LEU A 667 16.65 -9.82 29.49
C LEU A 667 15.27 -9.90 30.15
N SER A 668 14.24 -9.31 29.53
CA SER A 668 12.87 -9.35 30.06
C SER A 668 12.27 -10.76 30.01
N LEU A 669 12.51 -11.50 28.92
CA LEU A 669 12.07 -12.90 28.79
C LEU A 669 12.81 -13.84 29.73
N VAL A 670 14.13 -13.65 29.90
CA VAL A 670 14.94 -14.40 30.86
C VAL A 670 14.52 -14.08 32.30
N ALA A 671 14.23 -12.82 32.62
CA ALA A 671 13.73 -12.41 33.93
C ALA A 671 12.31 -12.94 34.24
N ALA A 672 11.51 -13.19 33.20
CA ALA A 672 10.19 -13.80 33.27
C ALA A 672 10.23 -15.35 33.17
N THR A 673 11.40 -15.97 33.30
CA THR A 673 11.53 -17.44 33.26
C THR A 673 11.47 -18.03 34.68
N PRO A 674 10.67 -19.10 34.91
CA PRO A 674 10.62 -19.81 36.18
C PRO A 674 11.99 -20.28 36.66
N LYS A 675 12.23 -20.24 37.98
CA LYS A 675 13.54 -20.58 38.58
C LYS A 675 14.06 -21.98 38.22
N HIS A 676 13.16 -22.96 37.99
CA HIS A 676 13.52 -24.33 37.62
C HIS A 676 13.96 -24.49 36.16
N GLN A 677 13.74 -23.48 35.31
CA GLN A 677 14.16 -23.46 33.90
C GLN A 677 15.42 -22.60 33.68
N LEU A 678 16.10 -22.19 34.76
CA LEU A 678 17.34 -21.44 34.73
C LEU A 678 18.51 -22.35 35.14
N LEU A 679 19.56 -22.40 34.30
CA LEU A 679 20.78 -23.19 34.54
C LEU A 679 21.69 -22.56 35.61
N GLN A 680 21.61 -21.25 35.83
CA GLN A 680 22.34 -20.54 36.89
C GLN A 680 21.38 -19.71 37.77
N ARG A 681 21.53 -19.82 39.10
CA ARG A 681 20.75 -19.04 40.07
C ARG A 681 21.08 -17.55 39.93
N PHE A 682 20.08 -16.71 39.69
CA PHE A 682 20.25 -15.26 39.68
C PHE A 682 20.72 -14.75 41.04
N GLY A 683 21.95 -14.23 41.12
CA GLY A 683 22.40 -13.43 42.27
C GLY A 683 21.55 -12.16 42.37
N SER A 684 20.97 -11.92 43.55
CA SER A 684 20.14 -10.75 43.85
C SER A 684 20.98 -9.47 43.86
N ARG A 685 21.23 -8.87 42.69
CA ARG A 685 21.59 -7.44 42.61
C ARG A 685 20.34 -6.60 42.33
N ALA A 686 20.21 -5.51 43.08
CA ALA A 686 19.02 -4.68 43.34
C ALA A 686 18.36 -3.93 42.14
N ASN A 687 18.65 -4.33 40.90
CA ASN A 687 18.22 -3.66 39.68
C ASN A 687 17.14 -4.41 38.86
N GLY A 688 16.61 -5.53 39.38
CA GLY A 688 15.52 -6.28 38.73
C GLY A 688 14.10 -5.87 39.20
N PRO A 689 13.05 -6.24 38.44
CA PRO A 689 11.66 -6.07 38.86
C PRO A 689 11.39 -6.77 40.20
N SER A 690 10.47 -6.23 41.02
CA SER A 690 10.12 -6.79 42.32
C SER A 690 9.56 -8.22 42.18
N GLU A 691 9.68 -9.05 43.22
CA GLU A 691 9.20 -10.45 43.19
C GLU A 691 7.71 -10.54 42.81
N ARG A 692 6.89 -9.59 43.28
CA ARG A 692 5.49 -9.45 42.88
C ARG A 692 5.33 -9.16 41.39
N LEU A 693 6.11 -8.22 40.85
CA LEU A 693 6.07 -7.86 39.43
C LEU A 693 6.59 -9.00 38.55
N ARG A 694 7.60 -9.75 39.00
CA ARG A 694 8.08 -10.96 38.31
C ARG A 694 7.02 -12.03 38.22
N ARG A 695 6.29 -12.33 39.31
CA ARG A 695 5.20 -13.32 39.28
C ARG A 695 4.10 -12.94 38.29
N ILE A 696 3.74 -11.66 38.23
CA ILE A 696 2.76 -11.15 37.25
C ILE A 696 3.31 -11.27 35.83
N MET A 697 4.55 -10.84 35.58
CA MET A 697 5.19 -10.97 34.27
C MET A 697 5.33 -12.43 33.83
N ILE A 698 5.63 -13.35 34.74
CA ILE A 698 5.71 -14.80 34.45
C ILE A 698 4.31 -15.33 34.06
N ALA A 699 3.29 -15.03 34.86
CA ALA A 699 1.93 -15.50 34.62
C ALA A 699 1.33 -14.92 33.32
N GLU A 700 1.46 -13.60 33.14
CA GLU A 700 0.91 -12.88 32.00
C GLU A 700 1.71 -13.15 30.72
N GLY A 701 3.02 -13.30 30.82
CA GLY A 701 3.90 -13.63 29.71
C GLY A 701 3.69 -15.06 29.23
N ALA A 702 3.62 -16.04 30.14
CA ALA A 702 3.38 -17.45 29.78
C ALA A 702 1.96 -17.68 29.24
N TYR A 703 0.96 -16.94 29.70
CA TYR A 703 -0.39 -16.98 29.17
C TYR A 703 -0.47 -16.31 27.79
N THR A 704 -0.02 -15.05 27.69
CA THR A 704 -0.05 -14.28 26.42
C THR A 704 0.77 -14.96 25.33
N TYR A 705 1.89 -15.59 25.67
CA TYR A 705 2.67 -16.40 24.73
C TYR A 705 1.92 -17.66 24.29
N ARG A 706 1.31 -18.42 25.21
CA ARG A 706 0.56 -19.62 24.83
C ARG A 706 -0.62 -19.29 23.92
N GLU A 707 -1.35 -18.23 24.24
CA GLU A 707 -2.45 -17.73 23.42
C GLU A 707 -1.95 -17.23 22.06
N ALA A 708 -0.91 -16.39 22.02
CA ALA A 708 -0.36 -15.89 20.76
C ALA A 708 0.25 -17.01 19.91
N LYS A 709 0.98 -17.96 20.50
CA LYS A 709 1.52 -19.13 19.80
C LYS A 709 0.41 -19.97 19.18
N ARG A 710 -0.69 -20.22 19.91
CA ARG A 710 -1.86 -20.94 19.39
C ARG A 710 -2.56 -20.18 18.27
N ALA A 711 -2.79 -18.89 18.45
CA ALA A 711 -3.47 -18.05 17.45
C ALA A 711 -2.63 -17.92 16.17
N LEU A 712 -1.32 -17.70 16.29
CA LEU A 712 -0.38 -17.51 15.18
C LEU A 712 0.00 -18.83 14.48
N ALA A 713 -0.01 -19.95 15.21
CA ALA A 713 0.16 -21.29 14.65
C ALA A 713 -0.86 -21.61 13.56
N CYS A 714 -2.11 -21.19 13.75
CA CYS A 714 -3.20 -21.47 12.83
C CYS A 714 -3.44 -20.33 11.84
N SER A 715 -2.99 -19.11 12.13
CA SER A 715 -3.34 -17.92 11.35
C SER A 715 -2.91 -17.99 9.88
N GLY A 716 -1.75 -18.58 9.59
CA GLY A 716 -1.28 -18.78 8.22
C GLY A 716 -2.17 -19.74 7.43
N CYS A 717 -2.44 -20.91 8.01
CA CYS A 717 -3.34 -21.92 7.43
C CYS A 717 -4.75 -21.38 7.25
N ASP A 718 -5.28 -20.67 8.25
CA ASP A 718 -6.61 -20.06 8.19
C ASP A 718 -6.68 -19.03 7.07
N ALA A 719 -5.73 -18.08 7.01
CA ALA A 719 -5.70 -17.07 5.97
C ALA A 719 -5.67 -17.70 4.57
N LEU A 720 -4.91 -18.78 4.38
CA LEU A 720 -4.87 -19.54 3.13
C LEU A 720 -6.20 -20.28 2.86
N ASP A 721 -6.79 -20.95 3.84
CA ASP A 721 -8.13 -21.55 3.73
C ASP A 721 -9.18 -20.50 3.31
N GLY A 722 -9.06 -19.29 3.84
CA GLY A 722 -9.86 -18.13 3.47
C GLY A 722 -9.75 -17.79 1.98
N VAL A 723 -8.54 -17.85 1.39
CA VAL A 723 -8.33 -17.65 -0.05
C VAL A 723 -9.12 -18.67 -0.86
N THR A 724 -8.99 -19.96 -0.53
CA THR A 724 -9.69 -21.04 -1.25
C THR A 724 -11.20 -20.95 -1.10
N LEU A 725 -11.70 -20.75 0.12
CA LEU A 725 -13.14 -20.68 0.40
C LEU A 725 -13.77 -19.43 -0.24
N ALA A 726 -13.08 -18.29 -0.23
CA ALA A 726 -13.56 -17.08 -0.89
C ALA A 726 -13.52 -17.21 -2.42
N ALA A 727 -12.51 -17.86 -2.99
CA ALA A 727 -12.44 -18.16 -4.41
C ALA A 727 -13.59 -19.07 -4.87
N PHE A 728 -13.86 -20.15 -4.13
CA PHE A 728 -14.99 -21.03 -4.39
C PHE A 728 -16.33 -20.29 -4.26
N ALA A 729 -16.51 -19.49 -3.20
CA ALA A 729 -17.72 -18.68 -3.02
C ALA A 729 -17.92 -17.67 -4.17
N ARG A 730 -16.85 -17.03 -4.67
CA ARG A 730 -16.93 -16.15 -5.86
C ARG A 730 -17.39 -16.92 -7.10
N ARG A 731 -16.86 -18.12 -7.33
CA ARG A 731 -17.27 -18.98 -8.45
C ARG A 731 -18.74 -19.37 -8.36
N LEU A 732 -19.21 -19.77 -7.18
CA LEU A 732 -20.63 -20.06 -6.95
C LEU A 732 -21.50 -18.84 -7.25
N MET A 733 -21.09 -17.68 -6.78
CA MET A 733 -21.82 -16.42 -6.93
C MET A 733 -21.78 -15.84 -8.35
N ALA A 734 -20.78 -16.21 -9.14
CA ALA A 734 -20.67 -15.82 -10.55
C ALA A 734 -21.57 -16.66 -11.47
N ASN A 735 -22.01 -17.85 -11.03
CA ASN A 735 -22.95 -18.68 -11.77
C ASN A 735 -24.40 -18.16 -11.58
N PRO A 736 -25.09 -17.69 -12.64
CA PRO A 736 -26.43 -17.11 -12.54
C PRO A 736 -27.49 -18.07 -12.00
N ASP A 737 -27.37 -19.37 -12.30
CA ASP A 737 -28.33 -20.39 -11.91
C ASP A 737 -28.17 -20.74 -10.42
N VAL A 738 -26.94 -20.84 -9.95
CA VAL A 738 -26.62 -20.97 -8.51
C VAL A 738 -27.11 -19.75 -7.74
N GLY A 739 -26.88 -18.55 -8.29
CA GLY A 739 -27.37 -17.28 -7.74
C GLY A 739 -28.89 -17.25 -7.60
N SER A 740 -29.60 -17.60 -8.67
CA SER A 740 -31.07 -17.64 -8.71
C SER A 740 -31.65 -18.67 -7.74
N TRP A 741 -31.05 -19.86 -7.67
CA TRP A 741 -31.47 -20.90 -6.74
C TRP A 741 -31.34 -20.44 -5.28
N LEU A 742 -30.20 -19.83 -4.93
CA LEU A 742 -29.94 -19.30 -3.59
C LEU A 742 -30.90 -18.16 -3.23
N GLU A 743 -31.27 -17.30 -4.18
CA GLU A 743 -32.23 -16.21 -3.94
C GLU A 743 -33.67 -16.69 -3.73
N GLN A 744 -34.03 -17.86 -4.28
CA GLN A 744 -35.35 -18.48 -4.13
C GLN A 744 -35.42 -19.38 -2.89
N HIS A 745 -34.38 -20.18 -2.62
CA HIS A 745 -34.44 -21.27 -1.64
C HIS A 745 -33.61 -20.99 -0.37
N ASN A 746 -32.64 -20.08 -0.40
CA ASN A 746 -31.79 -19.81 0.76
C ASN A 746 -31.21 -18.37 0.79
N ARG A 747 -32.10 -17.36 0.85
CA ARG A 747 -31.71 -15.93 0.91
C ARG A 747 -30.74 -15.60 2.04
N LYS A 748 -30.80 -16.34 3.15
CA LYS A 748 -29.90 -16.16 4.29
C LYS A 748 -28.46 -16.56 3.94
N ALA A 749 -28.26 -17.70 3.26
CA ALA A 749 -26.96 -18.11 2.76
C ALA A 749 -26.45 -17.17 1.67
N MET A 750 -27.33 -16.71 0.77
CA MET A 750 -27.01 -15.68 -0.23
C MET A 750 -26.49 -14.38 0.43
N GLY A 751 -27.20 -13.87 1.44
CA GLY A 751 -26.78 -12.69 2.20
C GLY A 751 -25.45 -12.90 2.93
N ALA A 752 -25.24 -14.08 3.51
CA ALA A 752 -23.98 -14.45 4.17
C ALA A 752 -22.81 -14.50 3.18
N LEU A 753 -22.96 -15.15 2.03
CA LEU A 753 -21.93 -15.21 0.98
C LEU A 753 -21.64 -13.82 0.40
N LYS A 754 -22.68 -13.02 0.09
CA LYS A 754 -22.51 -11.63 -0.38
C LYS A 754 -21.87 -10.72 0.68
N SER A 755 -22.12 -10.95 1.96
CA SER A 755 -21.50 -10.19 3.07
C SER A 755 -20.03 -10.55 3.24
N VAL A 756 -19.70 -11.84 3.14
CA VAL A 756 -18.32 -12.33 3.15
C VAL A 756 -17.57 -11.79 1.94
N LEU A 757 -18.08 -11.96 0.71
CA LEU A 757 -17.39 -11.47 -0.48
C LEU A 757 -17.26 -9.93 -0.56
N ARG A 758 -18.12 -9.18 0.14
CA ARG A 758 -18.03 -7.71 0.28
C ARG A 758 -17.01 -7.27 1.32
N HIS A 759 -16.76 -8.06 2.35
CA HIS A 759 -15.55 -7.94 3.17
C HIS A 759 -14.38 -8.43 2.34
N ARG A 760 -14.00 -7.65 1.32
CA ARG A 760 -12.81 -7.91 0.55
C ARG A 760 -11.64 -7.91 1.53
N PHE A 761 -10.88 -8.98 1.42
CA PHE A 761 -9.48 -9.10 1.78
C PHE A 761 -8.61 -7.97 1.16
N ASP A 762 -9.15 -7.03 0.38
CA ASP A 762 -8.49 -5.80 -0.07
C ASP A 762 -8.04 -4.96 1.14
N GLY A 763 -6.74 -5.03 1.44
CA GLY A 763 -6.04 -4.22 2.44
C GLY A 763 -5.98 -2.72 2.10
N ALA A 764 -7.11 -2.11 1.77
CA ALA A 764 -7.25 -0.66 1.63
C ALA A 764 -7.80 0.00 2.91
N ASP A 765 -8.49 -0.74 3.78
CA ASP A 765 -9.21 -0.16 4.93
C ASP A 765 -8.76 -0.68 6.31
N THR A 766 -7.52 -1.16 6.44
CA THR A 766 -6.92 -1.35 7.78
C THR A 766 -5.55 -0.70 7.82
N ASN A 767 -5.50 0.44 8.51
CA ASN A 767 -4.29 1.16 8.93
C ASN A 767 -3.32 0.26 9.71
#